data_AF-A0AAW2BTY9-F1
#
_entry.id   AF-A0AAW2BTY9-F1
#
_cell.length_a   1.000
_cell.length_b   1.000
_cell.length_c   1.000
_cell.angle_alpha   90.00
_cell.angle_beta   90.00
_cell.angle_gamma   90.00
#
_symmetry.space_group_name_H-M   'P 1'
#
loop_
_entity.id
_entity.type
_entity.pdbx_description
1 polymer ?
#
loop_
_entity_poly.entity_id
_entity_poly.type
_entity_poly.pdbx_seq_one_letter_code
_entity_poly.pdbx_strand_id
1 'polypeptide(L)'
;MASGHSSHILILFTFLLLALSASLVHGQGTRVGFYSASCPRVESIVRSTVQSHFRSDPTVAPGLLRMIFHDCFVQGCDASILISGSNTERTAGPNLLLRGYEVIDDAKTQLEAACPGIVSCADILALAARDSVVLTNGPSWVVPLGRRDGRVSLASDTANLPAFTDSVDVQKQKFSALGLNTQDLVALAGGHTIGTSACRFFQYRMYNFTRVGNGAVDPSIDPSFLPQLRALCPQNGDDSKRVALDTGSPNRFDTSYFTNLRNGRGILESDQMLWTDASTKTIVQRFLTGLSFNSEFGKSMIKMSNIGVKIGNAGEIRKIFIMVSRNSNQIFIFWTLLLLATGASLVHGHKGTRVGFYSTTCPRAESIVSSTVQCHFNSDHTVAAGLLRMHFHDCFMRGCDASVLIDGPNTQKKAVANLGLRGYEVIDDAKTQLEAACPGVVSCADILALAARDAVVLVNGSSWVVPTGRRDGRVSLVSDADSLPAFTDCIDVQKQKFSALGLNTHDLVVLAGGHTIGTSACQFFQYRMYNFTKVKNGAVDSSINPAFLPQLQALCPQYGDGSKRVALDTHSPNRFDTSYFRNMRIGQGILESDQMLWNDASTKAIVQQLLLGLNFKEEFGNSMIKMSNIGVKTGNAGEIRQVCSKIN
;
A
#
# COMPACT_ATOMS: atom_id res chain seq x y z
N MET A 1 -19.39 68.36 9.94
CA MET A 1 -18.80 67.08 9.46
C MET A 1 -18.33 66.29 10.68
N ALA A 2 -19.21 65.54 11.34
CA ALA A 2 -18.85 64.78 12.55
C ALA A 2 -19.59 63.43 12.69
N SER A 3 -20.38 63.01 11.69
CA SER A 3 -21.13 61.74 11.74
C SER A 3 -20.45 60.58 11.01
N GLY A 4 -19.37 60.83 10.25
CA GLY A 4 -18.67 59.79 9.48
C GLY A 4 -17.69 58.95 10.29
N HIS A 5 -17.08 59.50 11.34
CA HIS A 5 -16.06 58.79 12.12
C HIS A 5 -16.62 57.68 13.01
N SER A 6 -17.86 57.80 13.50
CA SER A 6 -18.48 56.79 14.38
C SER A 6 -18.81 55.49 13.65
N SER A 7 -19.27 55.58 12.39
CA SER A 7 -19.61 54.41 11.57
C SER A 7 -18.39 53.58 11.15
N HIS A 8 -17.24 54.22 10.90
CA HIS A 8 -16.01 53.49 10.55
C HIS A 8 -15.41 52.75 11.75
N ILE A 9 -15.52 53.31 12.96
CA ILE A 9 -15.08 52.65 14.20
C ILE A 9 -15.96 51.42 14.49
N LEU A 10 -17.28 51.53 14.29
CA LEU A 10 -18.21 50.43 14.51
C LEU A 10 -17.95 49.27 13.54
N ILE A 11 -17.72 49.56 12.26
CA ILE A 11 -17.38 48.56 11.23
C ILE A 11 -16.07 47.85 11.57
N LEU A 12 -15.03 48.61 11.97
CA LEU A 12 -13.73 48.06 12.36
C LEU A 12 -13.85 47.15 13.60
N PHE A 13 -14.68 47.53 14.59
CA PHE A 13 -14.95 46.73 15.78
C PHE A 13 -15.70 45.44 15.46
N THR A 14 -16.68 45.47 14.54
CA THR A 14 -17.35 44.24 14.07
C THR A 14 -16.42 43.33 13.29
N PHE A 15 -15.54 43.85 12.44
CA PHE A 15 -14.53 43.03 11.74
C PHE A 15 -13.50 42.45 12.71
N LEU A 16 -13.12 43.18 13.76
CA LEU A 16 -12.22 42.71 14.81
C LEU A 16 -12.88 41.62 15.66
N LEU A 17 -14.16 41.76 16.02
CA LEU A 17 -14.95 40.73 16.73
C LEU A 17 -15.17 39.48 15.87
N LEU A 18 -15.41 39.63 14.56
CA LEU A 18 -15.47 38.52 13.61
C LEU A 18 -14.11 37.81 13.46
N ALA A 19 -13.00 38.56 13.41
CA ALA A 19 -11.65 38.00 13.37
C ALA A 19 -11.24 37.31 14.70
N LEU A 20 -11.68 37.83 15.86
CA LEU A 20 -11.50 37.17 17.16
C LEU A 20 -12.37 35.91 17.30
N SER A 21 -13.59 35.89 16.73
CA SER A 21 -14.43 34.68 16.71
C SER A 21 -13.87 33.59 15.79
N ALA A 22 -13.19 33.97 14.70
CA ALA A 22 -12.52 33.03 13.79
C ALA A 22 -11.22 32.44 14.38
N SER A 23 -10.61 33.10 15.37
CA SER A 23 -9.40 32.62 16.07
C SER A 23 -9.72 31.80 17.34
N LEU A 24 -10.98 31.74 17.79
CA LEU A 24 -11.42 30.97 18.96
C LEU A 24 -11.87 29.52 18.68
N VAL A 25 -11.76 29.02 17.45
CA VAL A 25 -12.06 27.60 17.10
C VAL A 25 -10.79 26.72 17.09
N HIS A 26 -9.74 27.12 17.80
CA HIS A 26 -8.52 26.32 17.93
C HIS A 26 -8.43 25.71 19.33
N GLY A 27 -8.92 24.47 19.48
CA GLY A 27 -8.59 23.65 20.66
C GLY A 27 -9.69 22.76 21.24
N GLN A 28 -10.88 22.65 20.64
CA GLN A 28 -11.84 21.65 21.12
C GLN A 28 -11.45 20.26 20.60
N GLY A 29 -11.34 19.29 21.50
CA GLY A 29 -11.03 17.90 21.19
C GLY A 29 -12.05 17.25 20.25
N THR A 30 -12.07 15.92 20.19
CA THR A 30 -13.09 15.23 19.41
C THR A 30 -14.49 15.55 19.93
N ARG A 31 -15.46 15.76 19.04
CA ARG A 31 -16.85 16.03 19.40
C ARG A 31 -17.83 15.45 18.40
N VAL A 32 -19.04 15.20 18.86
CA VAL A 32 -20.16 14.79 18.00
C VAL A 32 -20.52 15.95 17.07
N GLY A 33 -20.74 15.64 15.79
CA GLY A 33 -21.10 16.65 14.79
C GLY A 33 -19.94 17.57 14.38
N PHE A 34 -18.68 17.20 14.61
CA PHE A 34 -17.50 18.02 14.28
C PHE A 34 -17.51 18.56 12.84
N TYR A 35 -17.92 17.73 11.87
CA TYR A 35 -17.97 18.07 10.44
C TYR A 35 -19.34 18.56 9.94
N SER A 36 -20.30 18.81 10.84
CA SER A 36 -21.69 19.14 10.46
C SER A 36 -21.81 20.33 9.50
N ALA A 37 -20.95 21.35 9.67
CA ALA A 37 -20.91 22.51 8.78
C ALA A 37 -19.89 22.38 7.63
N SER A 38 -18.74 21.73 7.87
CA SER A 38 -17.59 21.72 6.94
C SER A 38 -17.56 20.54 5.98
N CYS A 39 -18.15 19.40 6.35
CA CYS A 39 -18.32 18.25 5.48
C CYS A 39 -19.54 17.42 5.91
N PRO A 40 -20.77 17.92 5.68
CA PRO A 40 -22.01 17.32 6.21
C PRO A 40 -22.26 15.88 5.74
N ARG A 41 -21.63 15.46 4.64
CA ARG A 41 -21.78 14.11 4.07
C ARG A 41 -20.79 13.08 4.61
N VAL A 42 -19.88 13.44 5.52
CA VAL A 42 -18.78 12.57 5.96
C VAL A 42 -19.23 11.19 6.40
N GLU A 43 -20.18 11.10 7.33
CA GLU A 43 -20.66 9.82 7.85
C GLU A 43 -21.37 9.00 6.76
N SER A 44 -22.14 9.65 5.89
CA SER A 44 -22.86 8.96 4.82
C SER A 44 -21.92 8.37 3.77
N ILE A 45 -20.83 9.09 3.43
CA ILE A 45 -19.84 8.64 2.46
C ILE A 45 -19.09 7.45 3.04
N VAL A 46 -18.50 7.58 4.23
CA VAL A 46 -17.76 6.47 4.87
C VAL A 46 -18.63 5.22 5.01
N ARG A 47 -19.86 5.38 5.51
CA ARG A 47 -20.79 4.26 5.66
C ARG A 47 -21.11 3.58 4.33
N SER A 48 -21.36 4.35 3.27
CA SER A 48 -21.64 3.78 1.95
C SER A 48 -20.43 3.06 1.35
N THR A 49 -19.22 3.59 1.56
CA THR A 49 -17.98 2.96 1.11
C THR A 49 -17.78 1.63 1.83
N VAL A 50 -17.84 1.62 3.16
CA VAL A 50 -17.68 0.39 3.96
C VAL A 50 -18.74 -0.64 3.59
N GLN A 51 -20.00 -0.22 3.40
CA GLN A 51 -21.07 -1.12 2.96
C GLN A 51 -20.81 -1.71 1.58
N SER A 52 -20.27 -0.92 0.63
CA SER A 52 -19.93 -1.38 -0.71
C SER A 52 -18.83 -2.45 -0.67
N HIS A 53 -17.74 -2.17 0.05
CA HIS A 53 -16.63 -3.12 0.21
C HIS A 53 -17.07 -4.38 0.96
N PHE A 54 -17.88 -4.25 2.01
CA PHE A 54 -18.41 -5.39 2.76
C PHE A 54 -19.31 -6.32 1.93
N ARG A 55 -20.09 -5.77 0.99
CA ARG A 55 -20.90 -6.59 0.07
C ARG A 55 -20.04 -7.43 -0.87
N SER A 56 -18.87 -6.92 -1.25
CA SER A 56 -17.92 -7.61 -2.11
C SER A 56 -17.06 -8.62 -1.34
N ASP A 57 -16.60 -8.23 -0.16
CA ASP A 57 -15.77 -9.04 0.74
C ASP A 57 -16.21 -8.82 2.20
N PRO A 58 -16.97 -9.75 2.79
CA PRO A 58 -17.40 -9.63 4.19
C PRO A 58 -16.25 -9.61 5.21
N THR A 59 -15.03 -10.03 4.81
CA THR A 59 -13.86 -10.06 5.69
C THR A 59 -13.30 -8.67 5.99
N VAL A 60 -13.73 -7.63 5.26
CA VAL A 60 -13.31 -6.24 5.54
C VAL A 60 -13.83 -5.74 6.89
N ALA A 61 -15.01 -6.18 7.33
CA ALA A 61 -15.60 -5.72 8.60
C ALA A 61 -14.73 -6.09 9.83
N PRO A 62 -14.36 -7.36 10.06
CA PRO A 62 -13.42 -7.69 11.12
C PRO A 62 -12.02 -7.10 10.88
N GLY A 63 -11.61 -6.92 9.61
CA GLY A 63 -10.34 -6.27 9.26
C GLY A 63 -10.25 -4.81 9.74
N LEU A 64 -11.28 -4.01 9.47
CA LEU A 64 -11.37 -2.60 9.86
C LEU A 64 -11.53 -2.44 11.38
N LEU A 65 -12.32 -3.30 12.02
CA LEU A 65 -12.45 -3.31 13.47
C LEU A 65 -11.11 -3.63 14.16
N ARG A 66 -10.35 -4.58 13.61
CA ARG A 66 -9.01 -4.89 14.08
C ARG A 66 -8.03 -3.74 13.81
N MET A 67 -8.12 -3.09 12.65
CA MET A 67 -7.21 -2.00 12.26
C MET A 67 -7.28 -0.81 13.24
N ILE A 68 -8.48 -0.38 13.63
CA ILE A 68 -8.60 0.72 14.61
C ILE A 68 -8.03 0.33 15.98
N PHE A 69 -8.21 -0.92 16.41
CA PHE A 69 -7.62 -1.39 17.66
C PHE A 69 -6.09 -1.31 17.60
N HIS A 70 -5.52 -1.79 16.50
CA HIS A 70 -4.08 -1.80 16.29
C HIS A 70 -3.48 -0.39 16.18
N ASP A 71 -4.19 0.58 15.59
CA ASP A 71 -3.82 2.00 15.55
C ASP A 71 -3.84 2.63 16.95
N CYS A 72 -4.90 2.37 17.72
CA CYS A 72 -5.09 2.96 19.04
C CYS A 72 -4.12 2.45 20.11
N PHE A 73 -3.61 1.23 19.99
CA PHE A 73 -2.76 0.57 21.01
C PHE A 73 -1.25 0.78 20.79
N VAL A 74 -0.88 1.74 19.95
CA VAL A 74 0.51 2.16 19.71
C VAL A 74 0.72 3.62 20.12
N GLN A 75 0.87 4.56 19.17
CA GLN A 75 1.05 6.00 19.44
C GLN A 75 -0.26 6.77 19.72
N GLY A 76 -1.40 6.11 19.50
CA GLY A 76 -2.75 6.65 19.68
C GLY A 76 -3.60 6.50 18.42
N CYS A 77 -4.90 6.79 18.52
CA CYS A 77 -5.84 6.64 17.41
C CYS A 77 -5.70 7.80 16.40
N ASP A 78 -4.61 7.81 15.64
CA ASP A 78 -4.23 8.90 14.74
C ASP A 78 -3.97 8.44 13.29
N ALA A 79 -4.36 7.22 12.95
CA ALA A 79 -4.15 6.62 11.64
C ALA A 79 -2.67 6.50 11.22
N SER A 80 -1.74 6.47 12.18
CA SER A 80 -0.33 6.12 11.93
C SER A 80 -0.19 4.71 11.35
N ILE A 81 -1.12 3.79 11.63
CA ILE A 81 -1.18 2.45 11.04
C ILE A 81 -1.31 2.51 9.51
N LEU A 82 -1.87 3.59 8.97
CA LEU A 82 -2.11 3.75 7.53
C LEU A 82 -0.89 4.30 6.79
N ILE A 83 0.14 4.77 7.52
CA ILE A 83 1.39 5.25 6.93
C ILE A 83 2.16 4.04 6.41
N SER A 84 2.39 4.00 5.10
CA SER A 84 3.18 2.97 4.43
C SER A 84 4.67 3.32 4.44
N GLY A 85 5.52 2.32 4.60
CA GLY A 85 6.98 2.44 4.52
C GLY A 85 7.66 1.29 5.23
N SER A 86 8.95 1.08 4.99
CA SER A 86 9.73 0.13 5.80
C SER A 86 9.82 0.62 7.25
N ASN A 87 9.82 -0.32 8.19
CA ASN A 87 9.83 -0.04 9.64
C ASN A 87 8.67 0.84 10.13
N THR A 88 7.53 0.82 9.44
CA THR A 88 6.28 1.42 9.93
C THR A 88 5.45 0.39 10.69
N GLU A 89 4.47 0.87 11.46
CA GLU A 89 3.50 -0.01 12.13
C GLU A 89 2.84 -0.95 11.12
N ARG A 90 2.47 -0.46 9.93
CA ARG A 90 1.85 -1.25 8.86
C ARG A 90 2.64 -2.50 8.48
N THR A 91 3.96 -2.39 8.48
CA THR A 91 4.90 -3.47 8.10
C THR A 91 5.37 -4.32 9.28
N ALA A 92 4.94 -4.01 10.50
CA ALA A 92 5.34 -4.76 11.68
C ALA A 92 4.65 -6.14 11.74
N GLY A 93 5.33 -7.13 12.33
CA GLY A 93 4.84 -8.52 12.44
C GLY A 93 3.36 -8.65 12.85
N PRO A 94 2.91 -8.01 13.95
CA PRO A 94 1.50 -8.05 14.38
C PRO A 94 0.51 -7.53 13.33
N ASN A 95 0.94 -6.64 12.44
CA ASN A 95 0.10 -5.90 11.51
C ASN A 95 0.11 -6.45 10.08
N LEU A 96 0.99 -7.41 9.76
CA LEU A 96 1.16 -7.98 8.41
C LEU A 96 -0.13 -8.57 7.80
N LEU A 97 -1.06 -9.02 8.65
CA LEU A 97 -2.33 -9.62 8.22
C LEU A 97 -3.53 -8.67 8.34
N LEU A 98 -3.30 -7.37 8.60
CA LEU A 98 -4.38 -6.38 8.57
C LEU A 98 -4.88 -6.20 7.12
N ARG A 99 -6.18 -5.94 6.99
CA ARG A 99 -6.89 -5.76 5.72
C ARG A 99 -7.88 -4.60 5.86
N GLY A 100 -8.39 -4.07 4.75
CA GLY A 100 -9.32 -2.95 4.76
C GLY A 100 -8.67 -1.58 4.52
N TYR A 101 -7.38 -1.54 4.17
CA TYR A 101 -6.68 -0.29 3.85
C TYR A 101 -7.35 0.39 2.66
N GLU A 102 -7.70 -0.40 1.65
CA GLU A 102 -8.42 0.00 0.44
C GLU A 102 -9.78 0.66 0.71
N VAL A 103 -10.46 0.28 1.80
CA VAL A 103 -11.76 0.86 2.18
C VAL A 103 -11.57 2.28 2.71
N ILE A 104 -10.54 2.48 3.54
CA ILE A 104 -10.17 3.80 4.06
C ILE A 104 -9.68 4.69 2.90
N ASP A 105 -8.95 4.12 1.96
CA ASP A 105 -8.43 4.80 0.77
C ASP A 105 -9.54 5.32 -0.14
N ASP A 106 -10.51 4.47 -0.44
CA ASP A 106 -11.69 4.82 -1.24
C ASP A 106 -12.55 5.88 -0.54
N ALA A 107 -12.84 5.70 0.75
CA ALA A 107 -13.62 6.66 1.52
C ALA A 107 -12.94 8.03 1.55
N LYS A 108 -11.61 8.05 1.73
CA LYS A 108 -10.82 9.28 1.71
C LYS A 108 -10.85 9.94 0.33
N THR A 109 -10.73 9.17 -0.75
CA THR A 109 -10.81 9.69 -2.11
C THR A 109 -12.16 10.38 -2.36
N GLN A 110 -13.26 9.73 -1.97
CA GLN A 110 -14.60 10.31 -2.10
C GLN A 110 -14.79 11.56 -1.23
N LEU A 111 -14.21 11.57 -0.03
CA LEU A 111 -14.25 12.73 0.87
C LEU A 111 -13.40 13.89 0.37
N GLU A 112 -12.23 13.64 -0.22
CA GLU A 112 -11.42 14.69 -0.82
C GLU A 112 -12.10 15.30 -2.06
N ALA A 113 -12.91 14.54 -2.79
CA ALA A 113 -13.74 15.07 -3.86
C ALA A 113 -14.91 15.91 -3.33
N ALA A 114 -15.51 15.52 -2.20
CA ALA A 114 -16.68 16.20 -1.62
C ALA A 114 -16.33 17.43 -0.76
N CYS A 115 -15.24 17.35 0.00
CA CYS A 115 -14.79 18.34 0.97
C CYS A 115 -13.25 18.30 1.12
N PRO A 116 -12.52 18.83 0.12
CA PRO A 116 -11.06 18.71 0.03
C PRO A 116 -10.31 19.22 1.27
N GLY A 117 -9.40 18.42 1.81
CA GLY A 117 -8.52 18.78 2.92
C GLY A 117 -9.21 18.94 4.28
N ILE A 118 -10.45 18.46 4.43
CA ILE A 118 -11.24 18.65 5.66
C ILE A 118 -11.16 17.45 6.61
N VAL A 119 -11.36 16.23 6.10
CA VAL A 119 -11.57 15.03 6.93
C VAL A 119 -10.27 14.24 7.09
N SER A 120 -9.90 13.85 8.32
CA SER A 120 -8.69 13.05 8.57
C SER A 120 -8.91 11.57 8.26
N CYS A 121 -7.82 10.85 7.97
CA CYS A 121 -7.88 9.39 7.86
C CYS A 121 -8.20 8.73 9.21
N ALA A 122 -7.75 9.31 10.31
CA ALA A 122 -8.08 8.87 11.66
C ALA A 122 -9.60 8.86 11.92
N ASP A 123 -10.32 9.89 11.49
CA ASP A 123 -11.78 9.94 11.62
C ASP A 123 -12.51 8.98 10.66
N ILE A 124 -11.95 8.76 9.46
CA ILE A 124 -12.48 7.75 8.54
C ILE A 124 -12.35 6.35 9.14
N LEU A 125 -11.20 6.02 9.73
CA LEU A 125 -10.97 4.73 10.39
C LEU A 125 -11.91 4.53 11.58
N ALA A 126 -12.14 5.57 12.39
CA ALA A 126 -13.10 5.56 13.49
C ALA A 126 -14.53 5.27 13.04
N LEU A 127 -14.99 5.93 11.97
CA LEU A 127 -16.30 5.69 11.38
C LEU A 127 -16.40 4.30 10.75
N ALA A 128 -15.36 3.87 10.02
CA ALA A 128 -15.34 2.60 9.32
C ALA A 128 -15.41 1.40 10.28
N ALA A 129 -14.77 1.49 11.44
CA ALA A 129 -14.90 0.48 12.49
C ALA A 129 -16.32 0.40 13.07
N ARG A 130 -16.97 1.55 13.31
CA ARG A 130 -18.39 1.59 13.73
C ARG A 130 -19.29 0.94 12.70
N ASP A 131 -19.15 1.34 11.44
CA ASP A 131 -19.98 0.84 10.35
C ASP A 131 -19.80 -0.67 10.12
N SER A 132 -18.57 -1.18 10.30
CA SER A 132 -18.27 -2.62 10.25
C SER A 132 -19.01 -3.44 11.31
N VAL A 133 -19.12 -2.92 12.53
CA VAL A 133 -19.88 -3.57 13.61
C VAL A 133 -21.38 -3.54 13.32
N VAL A 134 -21.90 -2.41 12.83
CA VAL A 134 -23.32 -2.30 12.44
C VAL A 134 -23.68 -3.28 11.32
N LEU A 135 -22.83 -3.40 10.29
CA LEU A 135 -23.07 -4.32 9.16
C LEU A 135 -23.06 -5.79 9.56
N THR A 136 -22.42 -6.12 10.68
CA THR A 136 -22.41 -7.47 11.26
C THR A 136 -23.50 -7.67 12.33
N ASN A 137 -24.52 -6.82 12.36
CA ASN A 137 -25.65 -6.81 13.32
C ASN A 137 -25.29 -6.41 14.76
N GLY A 138 -24.14 -5.77 14.95
CA GLY A 138 -23.74 -5.23 16.23
C GLY A 138 -24.37 -3.86 16.53
N PRO A 139 -24.01 -3.25 17.68
CA PRO A 139 -24.47 -1.92 18.04
C PRO A 139 -23.88 -0.84 17.13
N SER A 140 -24.65 0.24 16.93
CA SER A 140 -24.07 1.52 16.57
C SER A 140 -23.72 2.29 17.85
N TRP A 141 -22.70 3.14 17.77
CA TRP A 141 -22.42 4.18 18.75
C TRP A 141 -22.15 5.50 18.04
N VAL A 142 -22.23 6.59 18.79
CA VAL A 142 -21.91 7.92 18.27
C VAL A 142 -20.39 8.07 18.31
N VAL A 143 -19.77 8.40 17.17
CA VAL A 143 -18.33 8.57 17.06
C VAL A 143 -17.99 10.06 17.23
N PRO A 144 -17.29 10.50 18.29
CA PRO A 144 -16.71 11.83 18.33
C PRO A 144 -15.64 11.94 17.25
N LEU A 145 -15.70 12.99 16.43
CA LEU A 145 -14.77 13.24 15.31
C LEU A 145 -13.99 14.54 15.55
N GLY A 146 -12.98 14.81 14.73
CA GLY A 146 -12.06 15.93 14.84
C GLY A 146 -10.60 15.51 15.07
N ARG A 147 -10.28 14.23 14.86
CA ARG A 147 -8.90 13.73 14.95
C ARG A 147 -8.08 14.33 13.82
N ARG A 148 -6.79 14.53 14.07
CA ARG A 148 -5.78 14.80 13.06
C ARG A 148 -4.94 13.54 12.85
N ASP A 149 -4.44 13.38 11.64
CA ASP A 149 -3.56 12.29 11.28
C ASP A 149 -2.20 12.44 11.97
N GLY A 150 -1.68 11.33 12.51
CA GLY A 150 -0.32 11.20 13.00
C GLY A 150 0.70 11.35 11.88
N ARG A 151 1.90 11.80 12.24
CA ARG A 151 3.02 12.00 11.29
C ARG A 151 4.10 10.93 11.39
N VAL A 152 4.01 10.08 12.41
CA VAL A 152 5.03 9.11 12.80
C VAL A 152 4.36 7.74 12.86
N SER A 153 5.00 6.75 12.28
CA SER A 153 4.61 5.35 12.34
C SER A 153 5.87 4.52 12.43
N LEU A 154 6.04 3.76 13.51
CA LEU A 154 7.23 2.98 13.77
C LEU A 154 6.85 1.53 14.09
N ALA A 155 7.51 0.58 13.45
CA ALA A 155 7.28 -0.84 13.68
C ALA A 155 7.55 -1.23 15.15
N SER A 156 8.50 -0.55 15.81
CA SER A 156 8.82 -0.75 17.24
C SER A 156 7.63 -0.50 18.15
N ASP A 157 6.72 0.40 17.78
CA ASP A 157 5.61 0.79 18.67
C ASP A 157 4.59 -0.34 18.81
N THR A 158 4.58 -1.28 17.86
CA THR A 158 3.71 -2.46 17.87
C THR A 158 4.10 -3.50 18.92
N ALA A 159 5.24 -3.35 19.59
CA ALA A 159 5.67 -4.23 20.67
C ALA A 159 4.71 -4.23 21.87
N ASN A 160 3.95 -3.14 22.04
CA ASN A 160 2.99 -2.98 23.13
C ASN A 160 1.59 -3.55 22.81
N LEU A 161 1.36 -4.04 21.58
CA LEU A 161 0.09 -4.68 21.23
C LEU A 161 -0.13 -5.93 22.11
N PRO A 162 -1.37 -6.16 22.60
CA PRO A 162 -1.71 -7.41 23.27
C PRO A 162 -1.43 -8.62 22.38
N ALA A 163 -0.70 -9.60 22.92
CA ALA A 163 -0.36 -10.83 22.24
C ALA A 163 -1.42 -11.92 22.50
N PHE A 164 -1.57 -12.85 21.57
CA PHE A 164 -2.49 -13.99 21.69
C PHE A 164 -2.14 -14.98 22.83
N THR A 165 -0.97 -14.81 23.45
CA THR A 165 -0.45 -15.59 24.59
C THR A 165 -0.45 -14.79 25.91
N ASP A 166 -0.81 -13.50 25.90
CA ASP A 166 -0.71 -12.66 27.11
C ASP A 166 -1.65 -13.18 28.22
N SER A 167 -1.12 -13.24 29.44
CA SER A 167 -1.96 -13.51 30.62
C SER A 167 -2.95 -12.37 30.86
N VAL A 168 -4.01 -12.63 31.63
CA VAL A 168 -5.00 -11.59 31.97
C VAL A 168 -4.37 -10.40 32.70
N ASP A 169 -3.35 -10.62 33.52
CA ASP A 169 -2.62 -9.54 34.20
C ASP A 169 -1.82 -8.67 33.21
N VAL A 170 -1.16 -9.27 32.22
CA VAL A 170 -0.46 -8.52 31.16
C VAL A 170 -1.46 -7.76 30.29
N GLN A 171 -2.59 -8.38 29.93
CA GLN A 171 -3.66 -7.71 29.19
C GLN A 171 -4.20 -6.50 29.97
N LYS A 172 -4.51 -6.67 31.27
CA LYS A 172 -4.93 -5.56 32.14
C LYS A 172 -3.89 -4.45 32.22
N GLN A 173 -2.62 -4.79 32.37
CA GLN A 173 -1.55 -3.81 32.44
C GLN A 173 -1.51 -2.97 31.16
N LYS A 174 -1.50 -3.60 29.98
CA LYS A 174 -1.52 -2.93 28.67
C LYS A 174 -2.73 -2.03 28.50
N PHE A 175 -3.92 -2.49 28.89
CA PHE A 175 -5.15 -1.68 28.81
C PHE A 175 -5.14 -0.51 29.80
N SER A 176 -4.70 -0.73 31.03
CA SER A 176 -4.61 0.33 32.05
C SER A 176 -3.61 1.41 31.68
N ALA A 177 -2.52 1.06 30.97
CA ALA A 177 -1.54 2.02 30.46
C ALA A 177 -2.15 3.01 29.46
N LEU A 178 -3.28 2.64 28.84
CA LEU A 178 -4.05 3.50 27.94
C LEU A 178 -5.34 4.05 28.59
N GLY A 179 -5.47 3.94 29.91
CA GLY A 179 -6.63 4.43 30.65
C GLY A 179 -7.90 3.58 30.51
N LEU A 180 -7.77 2.35 30.00
CA LEU A 180 -8.88 1.40 29.87
C LEU A 180 -8.92 0.45 31.08
N ASN A 181 -10.11 0.16 31.60
CA ASN A 181 -10.27 -0.71 32.76
C ASN A 181 -10.51 -2.19 32.37
N THR A 182 -10.63 -3.07 33.35
CA THR A 182 -10.88 -4.50 33.13
C THR A 182 -12.18 -4.78 32.35
N GLN A 183 -13.22 -3.96 32.51
CA GLN A 183 -14.45 -4.10 31.73
C GLN A 183 -14.24 -3.68 30.28
N ASP A 184 -13.46 -2.63 30.03
CA ASP A 184 -13.07 -2.22 28.68
C ASP A 184 -12.23 -3.31 27.98
N LEU A 185 -11.35 -3.99 28.72
CA LEU A 185 -10.62 -5.18 28.23
C LEU A 185 -11.59 -6.27 27.76
N VAL A 186 -12.49 -6.73 28.63
CA VAL A 186 -13.42 -7.83 28.29
C VAL A 186 -14.40 -7.41 27.18
N ALA A 187 -14.87 -6.15 27.19
CA ALA A 187 -15.74 -5.64 26.16
C ALA A 187 -15.02 -5.62 24.80
N LEU A 188 -13.83 -5.01 24.70
CA LEU A 188 -13.11 -4.88 23.43
C LEU A 188 -12.61 -6.23 22.90
N ALA A 189 -12.21 -7.16 23.77
CA ALA A 189 -11.93 -8.55 23.37
C ALA A 189 -13.16 -9.24 22.74
N GLY A 190 -14.36 -8.84 23.16
CA GLY A 190 -15.62 -9.27 22.53
C GLY A 190 -15.72 -8.92 21.04
N GLY A 191 -14.90 -8.01 20.51
CA GLY A 191 -14.79 -7.78 19.06
C GLY A 191 -14.37 -9.01 18.27
N HIS A 192 -13.73 -10.00 18.92
CA HIS A 192 -13.42 -11.31 18.35
C HIS A 192 -14.66 -12.19 18.06
N THR A 193 -15.87 -11.70 18.36
CA THR A 193 -17.12 -12.32 17.87
C THR A 193 -17.21 -12.35 16.33
N ILE A 194 -16.49 -11.47 15.63
CA ILE A 194 -16.36 -11.49 14.17
C ILE A 194 -14.92 -11.74 13.73
N GLY A 195 -14.76 -12.52 12.65
CA GLY A 195 -13.47 -12.73 12.00
C GLY A 195 -12.77 -14.04 12.39
N THR A 196 -11.47 -14.09 12.08
CA THR A 196 -10.69 -15.35 12.09
C THR A 196 -9.26 -15.14 12.56
N SER A 197 -8.64 -16.19 13.07
CA SER A 197 -7.20 -16.29 13.31
C SER A 197 -6.57 -17.42 12.49
N ALA A 198 -5.28 -17.30 12.17
CA ALA A 198 -4.54 -18.37 11.49
C ALA A 198 -4.08 -19.44 12.49
N CYS A 199 -4.08 -20.71 12.08
CA CYS A 199 -3.70 -21.86 12.93
C CYS A 199 -2.36 -21.64 13.67
N ARG A 200 -1.36 -21.02 13.03
CA ARG A 200 -0.06 -20.71 13.63
C ARG A 200 -0.13 -19.99 14.98
N PHE A 201 -1.19 -19.21 15.23
CA PHE A 201 -1.32 -18.43 16.47
C PHE A 201 -1.93 -19.19 17.64
N PHE A 202 -2.39 -20.44 17.45
CA PHE A 202 -2.98 -21.20 18.55
C PHE A 202 -2.74 -22.71 18.48
N GLN A 203 -2.11 -23.22 17.41
CA GLN A 203 -1.86 -24.65 17.26
C GLN A 203 -1.02 -25.27 18.37
N TYR A 204 -0.13 -24.48 18.98
CA TYR A 204 0.68 -24.94 20.12
C TYR A 204 -0.20 -25.40 21.29
N ARG A 205 -1.39 -24.83 21.48
CA ARG A 205 -2.33 -25.23 22.54
C ARG A 205 -2.84 -26.67 22.39
N MET A 206 -2.84 -27.23 21.18
CA MET A 206 -3.35 -28.58 20.91
C MET A 206 -2.27 -29.66 20.84
N TYR A 207 -1.01 -29.27 20.65
CA TYR A 207 0.07 -30.19 20.30
C TYR A 207 1.33 -30.02 21.15
N ASN A 208 1.58 -28.83 21.72
CA ASN A 208 2.76 -28.57 22.52
C ASN A 208 2.54 -27.40 23.49
N PHE A 209 1.63 -27.58 24.45
CA PHE A 209 1.27 -26.55 25.41
C PHE A 209 2.22 -26.55 26.62
N THR A 210 3.31 -25.79 26.49
CA THR A 210 4.44 -25.82 27.44
C THR A 210 4.11 -25.39 28.86
N ARG A 211 3.03 -24.65 29.11
CA ARG A 211 2.66 -24.19 30.47
C ARG A 211 2.32 -25.32 31.44
N VAL A 212 1.93 -26.49 30.94
CA VAL A 212 1.59 -27.67 31.77
C VAL A 212 2.45 -28.89 31.45
N GLY A 213 3.45 -28.74 30.56
CA GLY A 213 4.38 -29.79 30.16
C GLY A 213 4.58 -29.89 28.64
N ASN A 214 5.76 -30.32 28.20
CA ASN A 214 6.06 -30.49 26.77
C ASN A 214 5.18 -31.59 26.16
N GLY A 215 4.62 -31.33 24.97
CA GLY A 215 3.72 -32.26 24.29
C GLY A 215 2.32 -32.38 24.91
N ALA A 216 1.98 -31.57 25.92
CA ALA A 216 0.66 -31.54 26.52
C ALA A 216 -0.36 -30.75 25.68
N VAL A 217 -1.64 -31.03 25.92
CA VAL A 217 -2.77 -30.23 25.44
C VAL A 217 -3.12 -29.20 26.51
N ASP A 218 -3.50 -28.00 26.09
CA ASP A 218 -4.04 -26.99 26.98
C ASP A 218 -5.32 -27.50 27.67
N PRO A 219 -5.31 -27.66 29.01
CA PRO A 219 -6.43 -28.27 29.74
C PRO A 219 -7.67 -27.39 29.79
N SER A 220 -7.58 -26.12 29.36
CA SER A 220 -8.72 -25.22 29.22
C SER A 220 -9.54 -25.48 27.95
N ILE A 221 -9.02 -26.25 26.99
CA ILE A 221 -9.76 -26.64 25.78
C ILE A 221 -10.76 -27.73 26.14
N ASP A 222 -12.03 -27.51 25.77
CA ASP A 222 -13.08 -28.49 25.94
C ASP A 222 -12.74 -29.81 25.22
N PRO A 223 -12.79 -30.96 25.92
CA PRO A 223 -12.41 -32.25 25.35
C PRO A 223 -13.23 -32.67 24.12
N SER A 224 -14.48 -32.23 24.00
CA SER A 224 -15.34 -32.51 22.83
C SER A 224 -15.04 -31.59 21.64
N PHE A 225 -14.48 -30.40 21.91
CA PHE A 225 -14.08 -29.43 20.91
C PHE A 225 -12.68 -29.71 20.33
N LEU A 226 -11.77 -30.27 21.14
CA LEU A 226 -10.38 -30.55 20.73
C LEU A 226 -10.27 -31.33 19.40
N PRO A 227 -11.03 -32.43 19.16
CA PRO A 227 -10.97 -33.13 17.87
C PRO A 227 -11.39 -32.26 16.69
N GLN A 228 -12.37 -31.38 16.88
CA GLN A 228 -12.85 -30.44 15.84
C GLN A 228 -11.75 -29.41 15.52
N LEU A 229 -11.14 -28.85 16.56
CA LEU A 229 -10.06 -27.87 16.40
C LEU A 229 -8.82 -28.48 15.73
N ARG A 230 -8.48 -29.74 16.05
CA ARG A 230 -7.41 -30.51 15.38
C ARG A 230 -7.75 -30.85 13.92
N ALA A 231 -9.01 -31.09 13.59
CA ALA A 231 -9.41 -31.28 12.19
C ALA A 231 -9.30 -29.97 11.38
N LEU A 232 -9.56 -28.83 12.01
CA LEU A 232 -9.36 -27.52 11.40
C LEU A 232 -7.88 -27.19 11.24
N CYS A 233 -7.05 -27.49 12.24
CA CYS A 233 -5.61 -27.22 12.28
C CYS A 233 -4.83 -28.51 12.60
N PRO A 234 -4.61 -29.40 11.62
CA PRO A 234 -3.91 -30.67 11.87
C PRO A 234 -2.42 -30.46 12.17
N GLN A 235 -1.81 -31.40 12.89
CA GLN A 235 -0.37 -31.39 13.16
C GLN A 235 0.40 -31.49 11.84
N ASN A 236 1.30 -30.54 11.60
CA ASN A 236 2.02 -30.37 10.33
C ASN A 236 1.11 -30.01 9.12
N GLY A 237 -0.08 -29.46 9.38
CA GLY A 237 -0.95 -28.88 8.36
C GLY A 237 -0.52 -27.49 7.91
N ASP A 238 -1.32 -26.89 7.03
CA ASP A 238 -1.18 -25.49 6.63
C ASP A 238 -1.47 -24.56 7.82
N ASP A 239 -0.42 -23.96 8.37
CA ASP A 239 -0.48 -23.08 9.54
C ASP A 239 -1.05 -21.68 9.22
N SER A 240 -1.27 -21.36 7.94
CA SER A 240 -1.88 -20.12 7.47
C SER A 240 -3.41 -20.19 7.40
N LYS A 241 -3.97 -21.42 7.45
CA LYS A 241 -5.41 -21.67 7.41
C LYS A 241 -6.14 -20.89 8.50
N ARG A 242 -7.25 -20.25 8.10
CA ARG A 242 -8.04 -19.35 8.94
C ARG A 242 -9.17 -20.11 9.63
N VAL A 243 -9.29 -19.91 10.94
CA VAL A 243 -10.34 -20.47 11.79
C VAL A 243 -11.10 -19.34 12.46
N ALA A 244 -12.42 -19.46 12.50
CA ALA A 244 -13.29 -18.50 13.18
C ALA A 244 -12.91 -18.34 14.66
N LEU A 245 -12.82 -17.09 15.11
CA LEU A 245 -12.64 -16.78 16.53
C LEU A 245 -13.90 -17.07 17.34
N ASP A 246 -15.06 -17.01 16.69
CA ASP A 246 -16.37 -17.29 17.27
C ASP A 246 -17.06 -18.45 16.52
N THR A 247 -17.07 -19.63 17.14
CA THR A 247 -17.65 -20.83 16.53
C THR A 247 -19.17 -20.78 16.65
N GLY A 248 -19.87 -20.70 15.51
CA GLY A 248 -21.33 -20.70 15.43
C GLY A 248 -21.92 -19.40 14.88
N SER A 249 -21.28 -18.26 15.11
CA SER A 249 -21.70 -16.94 14.60
C SER A 249 -20.56 -16.08 14.01
N PRO A 250 -19.60 -16.63 13.23
CA PRO A 250 -18.34 -15.94 12.88
C PRO A 250 -18.47 -14.63 12.08
N ASN A 251 -19.66 -14.36 11.55
CA ASN A 251 -19.98 -13.17 10.75
C ASN A 251 -21.06 -12.29 11.42
N ARG A 252 -21.43 -12.57 12.67
CA ARG A 252 -22.47 -11.84 13.40
C ARG A 252 -21.90 -11.36 14.73
N PHE A 253 -22.01 -10.07 14.97
CA PHE A 253 -21.59 -9.45 16.21
C PHE A 253 -22.60 -9.73 17.31
N ASP A 254 -22.32 -10.73 18.15
CA ASP A 254 -23.20 -11.15 19.23
C ASP A 254 -22.43 -11.68 20.44
N THR A 255 -23.12 -12.35 21.37
CA THR A 255 -22.53 -12.86 22.62
C THR A 255 -22.08 -14.32 22.54
N SER A 256 -22.10 -14.93 21.34
CA SER A 256 -21.72 -16.33 21.21
C SER A 256 -20.21 -16.54 21.49
N TYR A 257 -19.38 -15.53 21.24
CA TYR A 257 -17.97 -15.48 21.67
C TYR A 257 -17.82 -15.79 23.16
N PHE A 258 -18.55 -15.08 24.03
CA PHE A 258 -18.50 -15.31 25.47
C PHE A 258 -19.07 -16.67 25.89
N THR A 259 -20.06 -17.17 25.13
CA THR A 259 -20.58 -18.54 25.32
C THR A 259 -19.53 -19.58 24.98
N ASN A 260 -18.76 -19.37 23.92
CA ASN A 260 -17.64 -20.21 23.53
C ASN A 260 -16.53 -20.20 24.59
N LEU A 261 -16.16 -19.03 25.13
CA LEU A 261 -15.19 -18.95 26.23
C LEU A 261 -15.66 -19.72 27.47
N ARG A 262 -16.95 -19.57 27.86
CA ARG A 262 -17.55 -20.32 28.98
C ARG A 262 -17.42 -21.84 28.80
N ASN A 263 -17.58 -22.29 27.56
CA ASN A 263 -17.61 -23.70 27.20
C ASN A 263 -16.21 -24.23 26.85
N GLY A 264 -15.11 -23.52 27.13
CA GLY A 264 -13.75 -23.99 26.81
C GLY A 264 -13.43 -24.02 25.30
N ARG A 265 -14.10 -23.19 24.50
CA ARG A 265 -14.00 -23.16 23.03
C ARG A 265 -13.35 -21.89 22.46
N GLY A 266 -12.76 -21.05 23.31
CA GLY A 266 -11.92 -19.94 22.87
C GLY A 266 -10.64 -20.48 22.22
N ILE A 267 -10.35 -20.08 20.98
CA ILE A 267 -9.20 -20.63 20.24
C ILE A 267 -7.88 -19.94 20.57
N LEU A 268 -7.88 -18.65 20.88
CA LEU A 268 -6.68 -17.96 21.38
C LEU A 268 -6.52 -18.19 22.88
N GLU A 269 -5.28 -18.30 23.34
CA GLU A 269 -4.99 -18.48 24.77
C GLU A 269 -5.42 -17.26 25.58
N SER A 270 -5.07 -16.06 25.11
CA SER A 270 -5.45 -14.77 25.71
C SER A 270 -6.96 -14.67 25.97
N ASP A 271 -7.75 -15.18 25.03
CA ASP A 271 -9.20 -15.11 25.04
C ASP A 271 -9.80 -16.14 26.00
N GLN A 272 -9.35 -17.39 25.91
CA GLN A 272 -9.84 -18.45 26.79
C GLN A 272 -9.58 -18.12 28.27
N MET A 273 -8.51 -17.38 28.56
CA MET A 273 -8.19 -16.95 29.92
C MET A 273 -9.18 -15.94 30.52
N LEU A 274 -9.95 -15.21 29.71
CA LEU A 274 -10.99 -14.29 30.21
C LEU A 274 -12.11 -15.02 30.97
N TRP A 275 -12.27 -16.32 30.73
CA TRP A 275 -13.22 -17.16 31.48
C TRP A 275 -12.58 -17.84 32.70
N THR A 276 -11.30 -18.18 32.64
CA THR A 276 -10.62 -18.91 33.73
C THR A 276 -10.12 -17.98 34.83
N ASP A 277 -9.83 -16.72 34.52
CA ASP A 277 -9.42 -15.71 35.50
C ASP A 277 -10.62 -15.11 36.24
N ALA A 278 -10.59 -15.11 37.57
CA ALA A 278 -11.72 -14.69 38.40
C ALA A 278 -12.17 -13.24 38.17
N SER A 279 -11.22 -12.35 37.86
CA SER A 279 -11.47 -10.91 37.73
C SER A 279 -12.16 -10.53 36.42
N THR A 280 -11.95 -11.32 35.36
CA THR A 280 -12.58 -11.13 34.05
C THR A 280 -13.82 -12.02 33.89
N LYS A 281 -13.82 -13.23 34.48
CA LYS A 281 -14.94 -14.17 34.46
C LYS A 281 -16.26 -13.55 34.93
N THR A 282 -16.23 -12.77 36.00
CA THR A 282 -17.43 -12.09 36.53
C THR A 282 -18.04 -11.15 35.50
N ILE A 283 -17.22 -10.49 34.68
CA ILE A 283 -17.67 -9.58 33.62
C ILE A 283 -18.24 -10.38 32.44
N VAL A 284 -17.55 -11.45 32.03
CA VAL A 284 -18.04 -12.37 30.99
C VAL A 284 -19.41 -12.96 31.38
N GLN A 285 -19.58 -13.38 32.63
CA GLN A 285 -20.87 -13.86 33.14
C GLN A 285 -21.95 -12.80 33.02
N ARG A 286 -21.65 -11.55 33.38
CA ARG A 286 -22.61 -10.44 33.27
C ARG A 286 -23.02 -10.17 31.82
N PHE A 287 -22.09 -10.24 30.86
CA PHE A 287 -22.43 -10.12 29.43
C PHE A 287 -23.32 -11.24 28.91
N LEU A 288 -23.32 -12.41 29.55
CA LEU A 288 -24.21 -13.53 29.22
C LEU A 288 -25.59 -13.45 29.90
N THR A 289 -25.73 -12.75 31.02
CA THR A 289 -26.94 -12.86 31.87
C THR A 289 -27.69 -11.55 32.15
N GLY A 290 -27.11 -10.36 31.92
CA GLY A 290 -27.85 -9.13 32.22
C GLY A 290 -27.19 -7.79 31.92
N LEU A 291 -25.85 -7.71 31.80
CA LEU A 291 -25.17 -6.51 31.31
C LEU A 291 -25.17 -6.53 29.78
N SER A 292 -25.65 -5.46 29.15
CA SER A 292 -25.68 -5.37 27.69
C SER A 292 -24.27 -5.25 27.12
N PHE A 293 -23.73 -6.37 26.59
CA PHE A 293 -22.46 -6.41 25.86
C PHE A 293 -22.40 -5.32 24.78
N ASN A 294 -23.44 -5.21 23.96
CA ASN A 294 -23.52 -4.23 22.88
C ASN A 294 -23.36 -2.78 23.37
N SER A 295 -24.02 -2.42 24.48
CA SER A 295 -23.86 -1.09 25.07
C SER A 295 -22.45 -0.86 25.59
N GLU A 296 -21.90 -1.81 26.33
CA GLU A 296 -20.55 -1.68 26.91
C GLU A 296 -19.47 -1.67 25.83
N PHE A 297 -19.61 -2.46 24.77
CA PHE A 297 -18.73 -2.43 23.60
C PHE A 297 -18.69 -1.04 22.98
N GLY A 298 -19.86 -0.42 22.72
CA GLY A 298 -19.92 0.93 22.17
C GLY A 298 -19.24 1.97 23.07
N LYS A 299 -19.44 1.88 24.40
CA LYS A 299 -18.78 2.76 25.38
C LYS A 299 -17.26 2.57 25.36
N SER A 300 -16.78 1.33 25.33
CA SER A 300 -15.35 1.02 25.30
C SER A 300 -14.71 1.42 23.97
N MET A 301 -15.42 1.29 22.83
CA MET A 301 -14.96 1.81 21.53
C MET A 301 -14.86 3.34 21.52
N ILE A 302 -15.80 4.05 22.17
CA ILE A 302 -15.70 5.51 22.33
C ILE A 302 -14.46 5.87 23.16
N LYS A 303 -14.22 5.20 24.29
CA LYS A 303 -13.02 5.45 25.11
C LYS A 303 -11.74 5.14 24.31
N MET A 304 -11.68 3.96 23.72
CA MET A 304 -10.52 3.49 22.96
C MET A 304 -10.20 4.45 21.82
N SER A 305 -11.18 4.80 20.99
CA SER A 305 -11.00 5.70 19.83
C SER A 305 -10.61 7.15 20.21
N ASN A 306 -10.54 7.48 21.50
CA ASN A 306 -10.06 8.77 22.00
C ASN A 306 -8.68 8.70 22.67
N ILE A 307 -8.02 7.53 22.68
CA ILE A 307 -6.66 7.37 23.17
C ILE A 307 -5.68 8.12 22.25
N GLY A 308 -4.85 8.98 22.84
CA GLY A 308 -3.71 9.60 22.16
C GLY A 308 -4.03 10.46 20.94
N VAL A 309 -5.30 10.85 20.75
CA VAL A 309 -5.77 11.57 19.56
C VAL A 309 -5.01 12.87 19.35
N LYS A 310 -4.61 13.13 18.10
CA LYS A 310 -3.99 14.40 17.73
C LYS A 310 -5.07 15.42 17.37
N ILE A 311 -4.91 16.66 17.81
CA ILE A 311 -5.84 17.77 17.55
C ILE A 311 -5.08 19.03 17.15
N GLY A 312 -5.75 19.95 16.46
CA GLY A 312 -5.15 21.22 16.05
C GLY A 312 -3.87 21.01 15.24
N ASN A 313 -2.75 21.52 15.74
CA ASN A 313 -1.44 21.46 15.09
C ASN A 313 -0.62 20.19 15.45
N ALA A 314 -1.10 19.38 16.41
CA ALA A 314 -0.41 18.16 16.86
C ALA A 314 -0.39 17.04 15.79
N GLY A 315 -1.29 17.12 14.81
CA GLY A 315 -1.31 16.25 13.63
C GLY A 315 -1.60 17.06 12.37
N GLU A 316 -2.00 16.38 11.30
CA GLU A 316 -2.35 17.01 10.02
C GLU A 316 -3.62 16.43 9.38
N ILE A 317 -3.97 16.89 8.18
CA ILE A 317 -4.92 16.21 7.31
C ILE A 317 -4.14 15.76 6.08
N ARG A 318 -3.96 14.45 5.93
CA ARG A 318 -3.32 13.88 4.75
C ARG A 318 -4.32 13.90 3.59
N LYS A 319 -3.88 14.23 2.38
CA LYS A 319 -4.75 14.20 1.17
C LYS A 319 -4.86 12.80 0.58
N ILE A 320 -3.78 12.02 0.64
CA ILE A 320 -3.66 10.60 0.24
C ILE A 320 -2.63 9.95 1.19
N PHE A 321 -2.77 8.65 1.45
CA PHE A 321 -2.06 7.88 2.48
C PHE A 321 -0.52 7.86 2.35
N ILE A 322 0.03 8.15 1.17
CA ILE A 322 1.44 7.91 0.81
C ILE A 322 2.37 9.11 1.14
N MET A 323 1.97 10.05 2.02
CA MET A 323 2.85 11.16 2.38
C MET A 323 3.12 11.22 3.89
N VAL A 324 4.37 10.92 4.27
CA VAL A 324 4.98 11.41 5.51
C VAL A 324 5.14 12.92 5.38
N SER A 325 4.53 13.66 6.30
CA SER A 325 4.70 15.10 6.43
C SER A 325 6.11 15.43 6.89
N ARG A 326 6.80 16.24 6.08
CA ARG A 326 8.13 16.75 6.40
C ARG A 326 8.03 17.65 7.63
N ASN A 327 8.95 17.41 8.58
CA ASN A 327 9.15 18.20 9.81
C ASN A 327 8.98 19.71 9.59
N SER A 328 8.10 20.28 10.42
CA SER A 328 7.91 21.71 10.62
C SER A 328 9.15 22.30 11.28
N ASN A 329 10.02 22.93 10.49
CA ASN A 329 10.93 23.95 10.98
C ASN A 329 10.86 25.13 10.02
N GLN A 330 9.91 26.03 10.27
CA GLN A 330 10.09 27.43 9.88
C GLN A 330 9.75 28.33 11.05
N ILE A 331 10.85 28.88 11.56
CA ILE A 331 10.94 29.99 12.49
C ILE A 331 10.18 31.18 11.91
N PHE A 332 9.41 31.83 12.79
CA PHE A 332 8.84 33.17 12.64
C PHE A 332 9.76 34.10 11.83
N ILE A 333 9.22 34.75 10.79
CA ILE A 333 9.38 36.19 10.53
C ILE A 333 8.28 36.56 9.51
N PHE A 334 7.33 37.38 9.95
CA PHE A 334 6.49 38.19 9.07
C PHE A 334 6.53 39.62 9.62
N TRP A 335 6.45 40.58 8.69
CA TRP A 335 6.53 42.05 8.82
C TRP A 335 7.96 42.59 8.78
N THR A 336 8.38 43.28 7.72
CA THR A 336 7.91 44.65 7.40
C THR A 336 8.01 44.99 5.90
N LEU A 337 6.97 45.70 5.42
CA LEU A 337 6.72 46.49 4.21
C LEU A 337 7.82 46.78 3.16
N LEU A 338 7.43 46.53 1.89
CA LEU A 338 7.25 47.49 0.79
C LEU A 338 8.28 48.63 0.60
N LEU A 339 9.17 48.49 -0.38
CA LEU A 339 9.48 49.48 -1.45
C LEU A 339 10.82 49.12 -2.13
N LEU A 340 10.75 48.72 -3.41
CA LEU A 340 11.46 49.34 -4.53
C LEU A 340 11.49 48.36 -5.71
N ALA A 341 10.92 48.82 -6.82
CA ALA A 341 11.02 48.19 -8.11
C ALA A 341 12.47 48.21 -8.59
N THR A 342 13.03 47.04 -8.88
CA THR A 342 13.96 46.80 -10.00
C THR A 342 13.82 45.35 -10.43
N GLY A 343 13.88 45.13 -11.75
CA GLY A 343 13.50 43.88 -12.39
C GLY A 343 14.29 42.66 -11.91
N ALA A 344 13.56 41.62 -11.55
CA ALA A 344 14.00 40.25 -11.69
C ALA A 344 12.80 39.46 -12.21
N SER A 345 12.98 38.87 -13.38
CA SER A 345 12.00 38.02 -14.05
C SER A 345 11.44 36.98 -13.07
N LEU A 346 10.13 37.03 -12.83
CA LEU A 346 9.38 36.01 -12.13
C LEU A 346 9.47 34.70 -12.92
N VAL A 347 10.42 33.83 -12.55
CA VAL A 347 10.37 32.41 -12.94
C VAL A 347 9.13 31.83 -12.28
N HIS A 348 8.07 31.69 -13.08
CA HIS A 348 6.86 30.98 -12.69
C HIS A 348 7.24 29.53 -12.39
N GLY A 349 7.38 29.19 -11.10
CA GLY A 349 7.49 27.81 -10.66
C GLY A 349 6.19 27.07 -10.97
N HIS A 350 6.12 26.44 -12.15
CA HIS A 350 4.97 25.62 -12.53
C HIS A 350 4.82 24.43 -11.58
N LYS A 351 3.62 24.27 -11.03
CA LYS A 351 3.22 23.15 -10.18
C LYS A 351 2.76 21.98 -11.06
N GLY A 352 3.63 21.00 -11.30
CA GLY A 352 3.29 19.75 -12.01
C GLY A 352 4.17 19.43 -13.22
N THR A 353 4.10 18.18 -13.69
CA THR A 353 4.65 17.78 -15.00
C THR A 353 3.74 18.27 -16.13
N ARG A 354 4.32 18.56 -17.30
CA ARG A 354 3.55 18.92 -18.51
C ARG A 354 4.34 18.62 -19.77
N VAL A 355 3.64 18.51 -20.88
CA VAL A 355 4.26 18.43 -22.21
C VAL A 355 5.00 19.74 -22.49
N GLY A 356 6.21 19.63 -23.05
CA GLY A 356 7.02 20.80 -23.39
C GLY A 356 7.54 21.56 -22.17
N PHE A 357 7.68 20.94 -21.00
CA PHE A 357 8.18 21.59 -19.78
C PHE A 357 9.54 22.29 -20.00
N TYR A 358 10.43 21.68 -20.80
CA TYR A 358 11.76 22.20 -21.12
C TYR A 358 11.84 23.08 -22.37
N SER A 359 10.71 23.34 -23.06
CA SER A 359 10.70 24.05 -24.36
C SER A 359 11.38 25.40 -24.34
N THR A 360 11.41 26.09 -23.19
CA THR A 360 12.07 27.38 -23.02
C THR A 360 13.38 27.29 -22.23
N THR A 361 13.45 26.44 -21.21
CA THR A 361 14.59 26.37 -20.27
C THR A 361 15.70 25.43 -20.73
N CYS A 362 15.37 24.41 -21.52
CA CYS A 362 16.35 23.56 -22.19
C CYS A 362 15.75 22.99 -23.49
N PRO A 363 15.65 23.80 -24.56
CA PRO A 363 14.91 23.42 -25.78
C PRO A 363 15.44 22.17 -26.48
N ARG A 364 16.72 21.82 -26.27
CA ARG A 364 17.36 20.63 -26.84
C ARG A 364 17.24 19.38 -25.96
N ALA A 365 16.54 19.44 -24.83
CA ALA A 365 16.52 18.35 -23.86
C ALA A 365 16.10 17.01 -24.47
N GLU A 366 14.92 16.96 -25.11
CA GLU A 366 14.41 15.72 -25.70
C GLU A 366 15.29 15.23 -26.86
N SER A 367 15.83 16.13 -27.70
CA SER A 367 16.72 15.75 -28.80
C SER A 367 18.04 15.16 -28.32
N ILE A 368 18.62 15.69 -27.22
CA ILE A 368 19.86 15.17 -26.64
C ILE A 368 19.64 13.77 -26.06
N VAL A 369 18.52 13.56 -25.34
CA VAL A 369 18.18 12.23 -24.82
C VAL A 369 17.99 11.24 -25.97
N SER A 370 17.17 11.60 -26.97
CA SER A 370 16.88 10.75 -28.13
C SER A 370 18.15 10.38 -28.91
N SER A 371 19.04 11.34 -29.20
CA SER A 371 20.30 11.06 -29.90
C SER A 371 21.26 10.20 -29.08
N THR A 372 21.28 10.37 -27.76
CA THR A 372 22.11 9.55 -26.86
C THR A 372 21.62 8.11 -26.83
N VAL A 373 20.31 7.91 -26.69
CA VAL A 373 19.70 6.58 -26.73
C VAL A 373 19.96 5.91 -28.08
N GLN A 374 19.81 6.63 -29.19
CA GLN A 374 20.14 6.12 -30.53
C GLN A 374 21.60 5.68 -30.66
N CYS A 375 22.54 6.48 -30.13
CA CYS A 375 23.98 6.17 -30.19
C CYS A 375 24.31 4.86 -29.46
N HIS A 376 23.80 4.71 -28.23
CA HIS A 376 23.95 3.48 -27.44
C HIS A 376 23.25 2.30 -28.09
N PHE A 377 22.04 2.51 -28.62
CA PHE A 377 21.29 1.48 -29.33
C PHE A 377 22.01 0.95 -30.55
N ASN A 378 22.65 1.81 -31.35
CA ASN A 378 23.43 1.39 -32.52
C ASN A 378 24.61 0.47 -32.17
N SER A 379 25.09 0.53 -30.92
CA SER A 379 26.19 -0.31 -30.42
C SER A 379 25.68 -1.57 -29.73
N ASP A 380 24.60 -1.45 -28.94
CA ASP A 380 23.91 -2.55 -28.28
C ASP A 380 22.39 -2.36 -28.37
N HIS A 381 21.75 -3.06 -29.31
CA HIS A 381 20.31 -2.97 -29.53
C HIS A 381 19.51 -3.41 -28.30
N THR A 382 20.11 -4.23 -27.44
CA THR A 382 19.44 -4.80 -26.28
C THR A 382 19.33 -3.78 -25.13
N VAL A 383 19.95 -2.59 -25.26
CA VAL A 383 19.76 -1.45 -24.38
C VAL A 383 18.30 -0.98 -24.34
N ALA A 384 17.55 -1.18 -25.42
CA ALA A 384 16.15 -0.76 -25.48
C ALA A 384 15.30 -1.44 -24.38
N ALA A 385 15.49 -2.75 -24.21
CA ALA A 385 14.85 -3.51 -23.14
C ALA A 385 15.37 -3.13 -21.75
N GLY A 386 16.65 -2.79 -21.64
CA GLY A 386 17.27 -2.33 -20.40
C GLY A 386 16.64 -1.03 -19.88
N LEU A 387 16.52 -0.03 -20.75
CA LEU A 387 15.94 1.28 -20.43
C LEU A 387 14.45 1.18 -20.10
N LEU A 388 13.70 0.41 -20.89
CA LEU A 388 12.27 0.17 -20.62
C LEU A 388 12.07 -0.49 -19.26
N ARG A 389 12.84 -1.55 -18.97
CA ARG A 389 12.80 -2.25 -17.67
C ARG A 389 13.22 -1.33 -16.53
N MET A 390 14.27 -0.52 -16.70
CA MET A 390 14.73 0.40 -15.65
C MET A 390 13.66 1.42 -15.28
N HIS A 391 12.97 1.98 -16.26
CA HIS A 391 11.86 2.92 -16.01
C HIS A 391 10.68 2.24 -15.30
N PHE A 392 10.29 1.04 -15.73
CA PHE A 392 9.28 0.26 -15.02
C PHE A 392 9.67 0.02 -13.54
N HIS A 393 10.91 -0.42 -13.32
CA HIS A 393 11.40 -0.74 -11.99
C HIS A 393 11.44 0.51 -11.08
N ASP A 394 11.90 1.66 -11.57
CA ASP A 394 11.87 2.93 -10.84
C ASP A 394 10.45 3.27 -10.37
N CYS A 395 9.49 3.25 -11.30
CA CYS A 395 8.10 3.60 -11.06
C CYS A 395 7.38 2.67 -10.07
N PHE A 396 7.65 1.35 -10.13
CA PHE A 396 6.95 0.34 -9.32
C PHE A 396 7.51 0.17 -7.90
N MET A 397 8.64 0.81 -7.59
CA MET A 397 9.25 0.76 -6.26
C MET A 397 8.71 1.88 -5.37
N ARG A 398 9.20 3.12 -5.58
CA ARG A 398 8.85 4.27 -4.73
C ARG A 398 8.23 5.44 -5.49
N GLY A 399 8.06 5.28 -6.79
CA GLY A 399 7.60 6.30 -7.73
C GLY A 399 8.64 6.62 -8.79
N CYS A 400 8.20 7.23 -9.89
CA CYS A 400 9.04 7.58 -11.03
C CYS A 400 9.91 8.82 -10.72
N ASP A 401 10.90 8.65 -9.87
CA ASP A 401 11.78 9.72 -9.36
C ASP A 401 13.27 9.45 -9.60
N ALA A 402 13.61 8.46 -10.42
CA ALA A 402 14.97 8.00 -10.71
C ALA A 402 15.78 7.59 -9.47
N SER A 403 15.11 7.18 -8.39
CA SER A 403 15.76 6.58 -7.22
C SER A 403 16.49 5.28 -7.56
N VAL A 404 16.11 4.58 -8.64
CA VAL A 404 16.80 3.36 -9.09
C VAL A 404 18.24 3.63 -9.55
N LEU A 405 18.55 4.87 -9.95
CA LEU A 405 19.87 5.24 -10.46
C LEU A 405 20.91 5.44 -9.36
N ILE A 406 20.48 5.67 -8.11
CA ILE A 406 21.35 6.05 -6.98
C ILE A 406 22.30 4.89 -6.62
N ASP A 407 23.60 5.20 -6.54
CA ASP A 407 24.62 4.26 -6.08
C ASP A 407 24.68 4.21 -4.55
N GLY A 408 24.89 3.00 -4.04
CA GLY A 408 25.13 2.75 -2.62
C GLY A 408 24.97 1.26 -2.30
N PRO A 409 25.42 0.81 -1.11
CA PRO A 409 25.36 -0.60 -0.73
C PRO A 409 23.92 -1.10 -0.49
N ASN A 410 23.01 -0.21 -0.07
CA ASN A 410 21.62 -0.54 0.30
C ASN A 410 20.60 0.20 -0.57
N THR A 411 20.95 0.51 -1.82
CA THR A 411 20.04 1.20 -2.75
C THR A 411 19.23 0.21 -3.58
N GLN A 412 18.16 0.70 -4.20
CA GLN A 412 17.35 -0.07 -5.14
C GLN A 412 18.23 -0.71 -6.23
N LYS A 413 19.26 0.01 -6.71
CA LYS A 413 20.21 -0.46 -7.71
C LYS A 413 20.90 -1.78 -7.37
N LYS A 414 21.04 -2.09 -6.07
CA LYS A 414 21.66 -3.34 -5.56
C LYS A 414 20.64 -4.41 -5.15
N ALA A 415 19.34 -4.16 -5.30
CA ALA A 415 18.32 -5.13 -4.95
C ALA A 415 18.37 -6.38 -5.84
N VAL A 416 18.04 -7.54 -5.28
CA VAL A 416 18.03 -8.82 -5.99
C VAL A 416 17.12 -8.79 -7.22
N ALA A 417 15.92 -8.20 -7.08
CA ALA A 417 14.98 -8.04 -8.18
C ALA A 417 15.49 -7.11 -9.30
N ASN A 418 16.48 -6.27 -8.99
CA ASN A 418 17.12 -5.33 -9.91
C ASN A 418 18.43 -5.86 -10.49
N LEU A 419 18.84 -7.08 -10.14
CA LEU A 419 19.98 -7.74 -10.78
C LEU A 419 19.77 -7.80 -12.29
N GLY A 420 20.80 -7.42 -13.03
CA GLY A 420 20.76 -7.32 -14.49
C GLY A 420 19.98 -6.13 -15.05
N LEU A 421 19.54 -5.15 -14.23
CA LEU A 421 19.22 -3.82 -14.76
C LEU A 421 20.50 -3.22 -15.37
N ARG A 422 20.34 -2.49 -16.47
CA ARG A 422 21.44 -1.90 -17.26
C ARG A 422 20.92 -0.75 -18.12
N GLY A 423 21.80 -0.02 -18.79
CA GLY A 423 21.46 1.24 -19.45
C GLY A 423 21.71 2.45 -18.57
N TYR A 424 22.42 2.29 -17.44
CA TYR A 424 22.74 3.37 -16.52
C TYR A 424 23.67 4.38 -17.21
N GLU A 425 24.62 3.88 -17.98
CA GLU A 425 25.54 4.62 -18.82
C GLU A 425 24.83 5.53 -19.83
N VAL A 426 23.71 5.08 -20.41
CA VAL A 426 22.92 5.91 -21.34
C VAL A 426 22.34 7.13 -20.63
N ILE A 427 21.84 6.93 -19.41
CA ILE A 427 21.24 8.00 -18.60
C ILE A 427 22.33 8.96 -18.12
N ASP A 428 23.48 8.45 -17.68
CA ASP A 428 24.61 9.26 -17.25
C ASP A 428 25.24 10.07 -18.41
N ASP A 429 25.34 9.50 -19.61
CA ASP A 429 25.83 10.20 -20.81
C ASP A 429 24.85 11.29 -21.27
N ALA A 430 23.55 10.99 -21.28
CA ALA A 430 22.52 11.97 -21.61
C ALA A 430 22.55 13.10 -20.58
N LYS A 431 22.68 12.75 -19.29
CA LYS A 431 22.79 13.74 -18.21
C LYS A 431 24.02 14.62 -18.38
N THR A 432 25.18 14.05 -18.69
CA THR A 432 26.42 14.80 -18.92
C THR A 432 26.25 15.81 -20.04
N GLN A 433 25.66 15.41 -21.17
CA GLN A 433 25.40 16.32 -22.29
C GLN A 433 24.36 17.40 -21.94
N LEU A 434 23.35 17.06 -21.13
CA LEU A 434 22.33 18.01 -20.68
C LEU A 434 22.90 19.01 -19.68
N GLU A 435 23.77 18.60 -18.77
CA GLU A 435 24.44 19.53 -17.85
C GLU A 435 25.42 20.46 -18.60
N ALA A 436 26.05 20.00 -19.68
CA ALA A 436 26.83 20.88 -20.54
C ALA A 436 25.96 21.88 -21.33
N ALA A 437 24.74 21.49 -21.72
CA ALA A 437 23.85 22.31 -22.53
C ALA A 437 22.98 23.28 -21.71
N CYS A 438 22.50 22.85 -20.54
CA CYS A 438 21.56 23.55 -19.68
C CYS A 438 21.73 23.12 -18.21
N PRO A 439 22.80 23.58 -17.54
CA PRO A 439 23.17 23.13 -16.20
C PRO A 439 22.03 23.25 -15.18
N GLY A 440 21.76 22.19 -14.43
CA GLY A 440 20.82 22.15 -13.32
C GLY A 440 19.34 22.19 -13.72
N VAL A 441 19.02 21.98 -15.00
CA VAL A 441 17.65 22.12 -15.51
C VAL A 441 16.90 20.80 -15.59
N VAL A 442 17.51 19.76 -16.19
CA VAL A 442 16.81 18.52 -16.56
C VAL A 442 17.02 17.42 -15.51
N SER A 443 15.94 16.82 -15.02
CA SER A 443 16.02 15.76 -13.99
C SER A 443 16.44 14.43 -14.61
N CYS A 444 17.12 13.59 -13.84
CA CYS A 444 17.40 12.20 -14.23
C CYS A 444 16.10 11.38 -14.38
N ALA A 445 15.08 11.69 -13.58
CA ALA A 445 13.74 11.10 -13.69
C ALA A 445 13.11 11.36 -15.07
N ASP A 446 13.25 12.58 -15.61
CA ASP A 446 12.76 12.88 -16.96
C ASP A 446 13.65 12.26 -18.04
N ILE A 447 14.98 12.21 -17.86
CA ILE A 447 15.87 11.51 -18.79
C ILE A 447 15.47 10.03 -18.90
N LEU A 448 15.23 9.35 -17.77
CA LEU A 448 14.82 7.94 -17.75
C LEU A 448 13.48 7.72 -18.47
N ALA A 449 12.48 8.56 -18.20
CA ALA A 449 11.17 8.46 -18.85
C ALA A 449 11.24 8.70 -20.37
N LEU A 450 11.99 9.72 -20.80
CA LEU A 450 12.22 10.01 -22.22
C LEU A 450 13.02 8.89 -22.90
N ALA A 451 14.05 8.37 -22.23
CA ALA A 451 14.89 7.31 -22.75
C ALA A 451 14.13 6.00 -22.95
N ALA A 452 13.22 5.65 -22.03
CA ALA A 452 12.36 4.48 -22.17
C ALA A 452 11.41 4.59 -23.38
N ARG A 453 10.86 5.79 -23.64
CA ARG A 453 10.07 6.05 -24.85
C ARG A 453 10.90 5.87 -26.11
N ASP A 454 12.04 6.56 -26.17
CA ASP A 454 12.87 6.56 -27.37
C ASP A 454 13.41 5.15 -27.66
N ALA A 455 13.81 4.41 -26.63
CA ALA A 455 14.19 3.01 -26.73
C ALA A 455 13.11 2.14 -27.40
N VAL A 456 11.85 2.28 -26.99
CA VAL A 456 10.73 1.51 -27.57
C VAL A 456 10.48 1.89 -29.03
N VAL A 457 10.61 3.16 -29.39
CA VAL A 457 10.48 3.62 -30.79
C VAL A 457 11.53 2.96 -31.70
N LEU A 458 12.78 2.85 -31.24
CA LEU A 458 13.88 2.25 -32.01
C LEU A 458 13.66 0.78 -32.36
N VAL A 459 12.88 0.06 -31.54
CA VAL A 459 12.52 -1.33 -31.77
C VAL A 459 11.12 -1.48 -32.37
N ASN A 460 10.68 -0.52 -33.20
CA ASN A 460 9.39 -0.52 -33.90
C ASN A 460 8.15 -0.33 -32.99
N GLY A 461 8.31 0.21 -31.79
CA GLY A 461 7.18 0.68 -30.97
C GLY A 461 6.61 2.02 -31.48
N SER A 462 5.46 2.42 -30.95
CA SER A 462 4.92 3.76 -31.18
C SER A 462 5.52 4.73 -30.15
N SER A 463 5.74 5.97 -30.56
CA SER A 463 6.07 7.04 -29.61
C SER A 463 4.83 7.41 -28.80
N TRP A 464 5.03 7.92 -27.58
CA TRP A 464 3.98 8.50 -26.75
C TRP A 464 4.45 9.81 -26.12
N VAL A 465 3.50 10.59 -25.65
CA VAL A 465 3.76 11.86 -25.00
C VAL A 465 4.36 11.61 -23.62
N VAL A 466 5.47 12.30 -23.29
CA VAL A 466 6.09 12.24 -21.96
C VAL A 466 5.94 13.60 -21.29
N PRO A 467 5.00 13.77 -20.33
CA PRO A 467 4.97 14.96 -19.50
C PRO A 467 6.26 15.04 -18.68
N THR A 468 7.04 16.11 -18.85
CA THR A 468 8.33 16.33 -18.18
C THR A 468 8.20 17.40 -17.08
N GLY A 469 9.24 17.58 -16.26
CA GLY A 469 9.23 18.45 -15.08
C GLY A 469 9.30 17.69 -13.75
N ARG A 470 9.69 16.42 -13.79
CA ARG A 470 9.95 15.61 -12.60
C ARG A 470 11.14 16.18 -11.84
N ARG A 471 11.23 15.78 -10.57
CA ARG A 471 12.38 16.00 -9.70
C ARG A 471 12.91 14.65 -9.27
N ASP A 472 14.22 14.58 -9.12
CA ASP A 472 14.93 13.41 -8.67
C ASP A 472 14.66 13.12 -7.19
N GLY A 473 14.45 11.85 -6.89
CA GLY A 473 14.35 11.34 -5.54
C GLY A 473 15.66 11.50 -4.78
N ARG A 474 15.55 11.77 -3.47
CA ARG A 474 16.69 11.86 -2.54
C ARG A 474 16.87 10.59 -1.70
N VAL A 475 16.15 9.53 -2.03
CA VAL A 475 16.09 8.30 -1.23
C VAL A 475 16.00 7.13 -2.19
N SER A 476 16.85 6.11 -1.98
CA SER A 476 16.81 4.83 -2.68
C SER A 476 17.06 3.74 -1.65
N LEU A 477 16.09 2.85 -1.46
CA LEU A 477 16.17 1.77 -0.48
C LEU A 477 16.06 0.42 -1.20
N VAL A 478 16.96 -0.50 -0.86
CA VAL A 478 16.94 -1.87 -1.40
C VAL A 478 15.60 -2.58 -1.17
N SER A 479 14.91 -2.28 -0.05
CA SER A 479 13.60 -2.84 0.30
C SER A 479 12.46 -2.37 -0.61
N ASP A 480 12.60 -1.24 -1.31
CA ASP A 480 11.53 -0.77 -2.20
C ASP A 480 11.30 -1.76 -3.36
N ALA A 481 12.31 -2.59 -3.68
CA ALA A 481 12.24 -3.62 -4.70
C ALA A 481 11.26 -4.77 -4.38
N ASP A 482 10.84 -4.93 -3.12
CA ASP A 482 9.86 -5.94 -2.72
C ASP A 482 8.46 -5.66 -3.31
N SER A 483 8.20 -4.42 -3.72
CA SER A 483 6.98 -3.99 -4.40
C SER A 483 6.91 -4.47 -5.86
N LEU A 484 8.04 -4.89 -6.46
CA LEU A 484 8.08 -5.30 -7.86
C LEU A 484 7.29 -6.61 -8.07
N PRO A 485 6.55 -6.75 -9.18
CA PRO A 485 5.98 -8.03 -9.58
C PRO A 485 7.09 -9.10 -9.74
N ALA A 486 6.91 -10.24 -9.10
CA ALA A 486 7.83 -11.37 -9.19
C ALA A 486 7.43 -12.29 -10.35
N PHE A 487 8.41 -12.97 -10.93
CA PHE A 487 8.20 -13.94 -12.03
C PHE A 487 7.39 -15.18 -11.63
N THR A 488 7.14 -15.37 -10.33
CA THR A 488 6.33 -16.44 -9.71
C THR A 488 4.97 -15.97 -9.20
N ASP A 489 4.69 -14.66 -9.25
CA ASP A 489 3.45 -14.09 -8.73
C ASP A 489 2.25 -14.66 -9.50
N CYS A 490 1.26 -15.15 -8.76
CA CYS A 490 -0.02 -15.49 -9.36
C CYS A 490 -0.72 -14.23 -9.89
N ILE A 491 -1.69 -14.42 -10.77
CA ILE A 491 -2.34 -13.30 -11.45
C ILE A 491 -3.03 -12.33 -10.48
N ASP A 492 -3.56 -12.83 -9.35
CA ASP A 492 -4.24 -12.00 -8.36
C ASP A 492 -3.25 -11.11 -7.61
N VAL A 493 -2.04 -11.61 -7.31
CA VAL A 493 -0.96 -10.81 -6.72
C VAL A 493 -0.49 -9.75 -7.72
N GLN A 494 -0.36 -10.10 -9.00
CA GLN A 494 -0.02 -9.13 -10.04
C GLN A 494 -1.08 -8.02 -10.15
N LYS A 495 -2.37 -8.38 -10.20
CA LYS A 495 -3.48 -7.42 -10.20
C LYS A 495 -3.43 -6.53 -8.94
N GLN A 496 -3.18 -7.11 -7.77
CA GLN A 496 -3.06 -6.37 -6.52
C GLN A 496 -1.92 -5.34 -6.58
N LYS A 497 -0.72 -5.75 -6.99
CA LYS A 497 0.45 -4.86 -7.10
C LYS A 497 0.22 -3.69 -8.06
N PHE A 498 -0.40 -3.96 -9.22
CA PHE A 498 -0.76 -2.89 -10.16
C PHE A 498 -1.85 -1.97 -9.60
N SER A 499 -2.88 -2.54 -8.97
CA SER A 499 -3.97 -1.74 -8.38
C SER A 499 -3.50 -0.84 -7.24
N ALA A 500 -2.50 -1.27 -6.46
CA ALA A 500 -1.87 -0.47 -5.41
C ALA A 500 -1.18 0.80 -5.95
N LEU A 501 -0.85 0.82 -7.24
CA LEU A 501 -0.27 1.96 -7.94
C LEU A 501 -1.28 2.72 -8.82
N GLY A 502 -2.57 2.40 -8.70
CA GLY A 502 -3.64 3.01 -9.49
C GLY A 502 -3.73 2.50 -10.93
N LEU A 503 -3.08 1.38 -11.25
CA LEU A 503 -3.13 0.73 -12.56
C LEU A 503 -4.15 -0.41 -12.55
N ASN A 504 -4.93 -0.53 -13.62
CA ASN A 504 -5.97 -1.55 -13.72
C ASN A 504 -5.48 -2.85 -14.39
N THR A 505 -6.35 -3.85 -14.52
CA THR A 505 -6.02 -5.13 -15.16
C THR A 505 -5.61 -4.97 -16.63
N HIS A 506 -6.13 -3.97 -17.35
CA HIS A 506 -5.70 -3.68 -18.71
C HIS A 506 -4.27 -3.14 -18.74
N ASP A 507 -3.94 -2.20 -17.86
CA ASP A 507 -2.58 -1.67 -17.71
C ASP A 507 -1.58 -2.79 -17.36
N LEU A 508 -1.96 -3.75 -16.51
CA LEU A 508 -1.18 -4.96 -16.22
C LEU A 508 -0.83 -5.75 -17.49
N VAL A 509 -1.83 -6.16 -18.26
CA VAL A 509 -1.63 -6.98 -19.47
C VAL A 509 -0.81 -6.23 -20.51
N VAL A 510 -1.13 -4.96 -20.73
CA VAL A 510 -0.47 -4.15 -21.74
C VAL A 510 0.98 -3.86 -21.36
N LEU A 511 1.27 -3.47 -20.11
CA LEU A 511 2.64 -3.19 -19.66
C LEU A 511 3.51 -4.46 -19.61
N ALA A 512 2.93 -5.63 -19.32
CA ALA A 512 3.62 -6.92 -19.47
C ALA A 512 4.08 -7.16 -20.92
N GLY A 513 3.38 -6.56 -21.91
CA GLY A 513 3.82 -6.54 -23.31
C GLY A 513 5.21 -5.95 -23.54
N GLY A 514 5.76 -5.18 -22.59
CA GLY A 514 7.15 -4.71 -22.62
C GLY A 514 8.17 -5.85 -22.67
N HIS A 515 7.79 -7.06 -22.25
CA HIS A 515 8.62 -8.27 -22.35
C HIS A 515 8.89 -8.70 -23.81
N THR A 516 8.18 -8.17 -24.81
CA THR A 516 8.40 -8.48 -26.24
C THR A 516 9.85 -8.27 -26.72
N ILE A 517 10.60 -7.36 -26.09
CA ILE A 517 12.01 -7.10 -26.41
C ILE A 517 12.99 -7.60 -25.34
N GLY A 518 12.48 -8.29 -24.32
CA GLY A 518 13.23 -8.68 -23.14
C GLY A 518 13.79 -10.10 -23.19
N THR A 519 14.72 -10.37 -22.27
CA THR A 519 15.25 -11.72 -22.03
C THR A 519 15.24 -12.02 -20.54
N SER A 520 15.15 -13.29 -20.16
CA SER A 520 15.30 -13.76 -18.78
C SER A 520 16.36 -14.86 -18.69
N ALA A 521 17.08 -14.92 -17.57
CA ALA A 521 18.03 -15.99 -17.31
C ALA A 521 17.32 -17.28 -16.89
N CYS A 522 17.83 -18.43 -17.33
CA CYS A 522 17.25 -19.76 -17.06
C CYS A 522 16.93 -19.98 -15.57
N GLN A 523 17.79 -19.50 -14.66
CA GLN A 523 17.58 -19.62 -13.21
C GLN A 523 16.20 -19.12 -12.72
N PHE A 524 15.57 -18.17 -13.43
CA PHE A 524 14.28 -17.60 -13.04
C PHE A 524 13.07 -18.41 -13.50
N PHE A 525 13.24 -19.45 -14.32
CA PHE A 525 12.11 -20.26 -14.79
C PHE A 525 12.41 -21.75 -14.95
N GLN A 526 13.65 -22.19 -14.74
CA GLN A 526 14.02 -23.62 -14.85
C GLN A 526 13.21 -24.53 -13.92
N TYR A 527 12.77 -24.02 -12.77
CA TYR A 527 11.92 -24.77 -11.84
C TYR A 527 10.62 -25.25 -12.52
N ARG A 528 10.09 -24.50 -13.51
CA ARG A 528 8.89 -24.90 -14.26
C ARG A 528 9.11 -26.13 -15.12
N MET A 529 10.35 -26.43 -15.52
CA MET A 529 10.68 -27.57 -16.38
C MET A 529 11.11 -28.81 -15.61
N TYR A 530 11.56 -28.66 -14.36
CA TYR A 530 12.25 -29.75 -13.64
C TYR A 530 11.77 -29.97 -12.20
N ASN A 531 11.13 -28.98 -11.57
CA ASN A 531 10.69 -29.06 -10.18
C ASN A 531 9.55 -28.08 -9.90
N PHE A 532 8.42 -28.23 -10.59
CA PHE A 532 7.30 -27.30 -10.44
C PHE A 532 6.47 -27.72 -9.22
N THR A 533 6.72 -27.05 -8.10
CA THR A 533 6.18 -27.40 -6.78
C THR A 533 4.67 -27.18 -6.63
N LYS A 534 4.04 -26.48 -7.58
CA LYS A 534 2.58 -26.26 -7.64
C LYS A 534 1.80 -27.48 -8.17
N VAL A 535 2.50 -28.53 -8.61
CA VAL A 535 1.92 -29.82 -9.01
C VAL A 535 2.50 -30.95 -8.14
N LYS A 536 1.71 -31.99 -7.84
CA LYS A 536 2.17 -33.15 -7.05
C LYS A 536 3.46 -33.73 -7.64
N ASN A 537 4.41 -34.04 -6.77
CA ASN A 537 5.71 -34.68 -7.08
C ASN A 537 6.70 -33.84 -7.91
N GLY A 538 6.53 -32.51 -8.02
CA GLY A 538 7.51 -31.65 -8.69
C GLY A 538 7.61 -31.88 -10.21
N ALA A 539 6.50 -32.29 -10.83
CA ALA A 539 6.41 -32.52 -12.27
C ALA A 539 6.67 -31.24 -13.10
N VAL A 540 6.72 -31.37 -14.42
CA VAL A 540 6.78 -30.22 -15.34
C VAL A 540 5.50 -29.38 -15.20
N ASP A 541 5.62 -28.05 -15.28
CA ASP A 541 4.48 -27.14 -15.40
C ASP A 541 3.68 -27.46 -16.67
N SER A 542 2.46 -27.97 -16.47
CA SER A 542 1.55 -28.39 -17.54
C SER A 542 1.09 -27.26 -18.46
N SER A 543 1.31 -26.00 -18.08
CA SER A 543 1.02 -24.85 -18.94
C SER A 543 2.08 -24.63 -20.04
N ILE A 544 3.25 -25.27 -19.92
CA ILE A 544 4.28 -25.24 -20.96
C ILE A 544 3.84 -26.13 -22.12
N ASN A 545 3.89 -25.59 -23.33
CA ASN A 545 3.60 -26.33 -24.55
C ASN A 545 4.54 -27.55 -24.69
N PRO A 546 3.99 -28.77 -24.83
CA PRO A 546 4.79 -29.99 -24.93
C PRO A 546 5.80 -30.02 -26.08
N ALA A 547 5.51 -29.35 -27.21
CA ALA A 547 6.42 -29.23 -28.34
C ALA A 547 7.54 -28.20 -28.12
N PHE A 548 7.31 -27.23 -27.23
CA PHE A 548 8.28 -26.20 -26.86
C PHE A 548 9.21 -26.67 -25.74
N LEU A 549 8.72 -27.51 -24.83
CA LEU A 549 9.45 -27.97 -23.65
C LEU A 549 10.86 -28.54 -23.99
N PRO A 550 11.05 -29.44 -24.97
CA PRO A 550 12.38 -29.96 -25.29
C PRO A 550 13.35 -28.87 -25.77
N GLN A 551 12.84 -27.86 -26.48
CA GLN A 551 13.64 -26.73 -26.95
C GLN A 551 14.07 -25.87 -25.76
N LEU A 552 13.15 -25.60 -24.83
CA LEU A 552 13.45 -24.83 -23.63
C LEU A 552 14.42 -25.56 -22.68
N GLN A 553 14.30 -26.90 -22.57
CA GLN A 553 15.23 -27.74 -21.81
C GLN A 553 16.62 -27.80 -22.45
N ALA A 554 16.72 -27.77 -23.78
CA ALA A 554 18.01 -27.69 -24.48
C ALA A 554 18.71 -26.33 -24.23
N LEU A 555 17.94 -25.25 -24.14
CA LEU A 555 18.46 -23.92 -23.80
C LEU A 555 18.83 -23.80 -22.32
N CYS A 556 18.08 -24.46 -21.44
CA CYS A 556 18.19 -24.38 -19.99
C CYS A 556 18.26 -25.79 -19.39
N PRO A 557 19.40 -26.48 -19.46
CA PRO A 557 19.53 -27.84 -18.94
C PRO A 557 19.41 -27.89 -17.41
N GLN A 558 18.90 -29.00 -16.86
CA GLN A 558 18.62 -29.17 -15.42
C GLN A 558 19.82 -28.89 -14.50
N TYR A 559 21.03 -29.21 -14.96
CA TYR A 559 22.29 -29.02 -14.24
C TYR A 559 23.17 -27.94 -14.89
N GLY A 560 22.56 -27.03 -15.67
CA GLY A 560 23.24 -25.85 -16.19
C GLY A 560 23.50 -24.81 -15.10
N ASP A 561 24.36 -23.83 -15.39
CA ASP A 561 24.68 -22.72 -14.48
C ASP A 561 23.53 -21.71 -14.30
N GLY A 562 22.43 -21.87 -15.04
CA GLY A 562 21.26 -20.99 -15.02
C GLY A 562 21.49 -19.60 -15.62
N SER A 563 22.68 -19.30 -16.14
CA SER A 563 23.09 -17.96 -16.57
C SER A 563 22.61 -17.61 -17.98
N LYS A 564 22.36 -18.63 -18.80
CA LYS A 564 21.89 -18.47 -20.18
C LYS A 564 20.61 -17.63 -20.21
N ARG A 565 20.64 -16.55 -21.00
CA ARG A 565 19.47 -15.70 -21.24
C ARG A 565 18.67 -16.22 -22.42
N VAL A 566 17.36 -16.33 -22.23
CA VAL A 566 16.37 -16.75 -23.21
C VAL A 566 15.42 -15.59 -23.47
N ALA A 567 15.04 -15.37 -24.71
CA ALA A 567 14.08 -14.33 -25.06
C ALA A 567 12.69 -14.64 -24.49
N LEU A 568 12.03 -13.61 -23.96
CA LEU A 568 10.66 -13.70 -23.47
C LEU A 568 9.66 -13.79 -24.64
N ASP A 569 10.07 -13.26 -25.79
CA ASP A 569 9.41 -13.37 -27.09
C ASP A 569 10.24 -14.25 -28.02
N THR A 570 9.68 -15.38 -28.41
CA THR A 570 10.39 -16.42 -29.19
C THR A 570 10.30 -16.21 -30.69
N HIS A 571 9.40 -15.35 -31.18
CA HIS A 571 9.23 -15.13 -32.61
C HIS A 571 9.88 -13.83 -33.08
N SER A 572 9.89 -12.79 -32.24
CA SER A 572 10.42 -11.48 -32.61
C SER A 572 11.10 -10.77 -31.44
N PRO A 573 12.18 -11.36 -30.86
CA PRO A 573 12.81 -10.92 -29.61
C PRO A 573 13.41 -9.50 -29.61
N ASN A 574 13.52 -8.87 -30.79
CA ASN A 574 14.11 -7.55 -30.97
C ASN A 574 13.11 -6.54 -31.59
N ARG A 575 11.81 -6.87 -31.59
CA ARG A 575 10.77 -6.06 -32.21
C ARG A 575 9.60 -5.91 -31.27
N PHE A 576 9.19 -4.68 -31.04
CA PHE A 576 8.05 -4.34 -30.21
C PHE A 576 6.74 -4.59 -30.96
N ASP A 577 6.17 -5.77 -30.77
CA ASP A 577 4.91 -6.17 -31.39
C ASP A 577 4.11 -7.16 -30.51
N THR A 578 3.06 -7.76 -31.08
CA THR A 578 2.13 -8.61 -30.34
C THR A 578 2.54 -10.09 -30.26
N SER A 579 3.74 -10.42 -30.75
CA SER A 579 4.30 -11.77 -30.69
C SER A 579 4.37 -12.34 -29.28
N TYR A 580 4.80 -11.53 -28.30
CA TYR A 580 4.75 -11.87 -26.87
C TYR A 580 3.38 -12.43 -26.42
N PHE A 581 2.29 -11.81 -26.84
CA PHE A 581 0.94 -12.28 -26.51
C PHE A 581 0.57 -13.59 -27.21
N ARG A 582 1.11 -13.82 -28.42
CA ARG A 582 0.95 -15.09 -29.14
C ARG A 582 1.63 -16.22 -28.38
N ASN A 583 2.80 -15.96 -27.79
CA ASN A 583 3.50 -16.94 -26.96
C ASN A 583 2.63 -17.43 -25.82
N MET A 584 2.00 -16.52 -25.06
CA MET A 584 1.12 -16.90 -23.94
C MET A 584 -0.04 -17.76 -24.42
N ARG A 585 -0.65 -17.40 -25.56
CA ARG A 585 -1.75 -18.16 -26.17
C ARG A 585 -1.39 -19.60 -26.49
N ILE A 586 -0.16 -19.85 -26.92
CA ILE A 586 0.30 -21.17 -27.35
C ILE A 586 1.16 -21.90 -26.31
N GLY A 587 1.19 -21.44 -25.05
CA GLY A 587 1.91 -22.09 -23.96
C GLY A 587 3.43 -21.90 -24.01
N GLN A 588 3.92 -20.82 -24.63
CA GLN A 588 5.34 -20.51 -24.78
C GLN A 588 5.81 -19.36 -23.88
N GLY A 589 5.00 -18.90 -22.92
CA GLY A 589 5.47 -17.98 -21.90
C GLY A 589 6.48 -18.68 -21.00
N ILE A 590 7.73 -18.20 -20.97
CA ILE A 590 8.80 -18.84 -20.18
C ILE A 590 8.73 -18.48 -18.69
N LEU A 591 8.22 -17.29 -18.34
CA LEU A 591 7.95 -16.92 -16.95
C LEU A 591 6.57 -17.42 -16.52
N GLU A 592 6.43 -17.84 -15.25
CA GLU A 592 5.13 -18.27 -14.73
C GLU A 592 4.14 -17.09 -14.71
N SER A 593 4.57 -15.94 -14.20
CA SER A 593 3.78 -14.70 -14.17
C SER A 593 3.14 -14.37 -15.51
N ASP A 594 3.90 -14.55 -16.58
CA ASP A 594 3.51 -14.21 -17.95
C ASP A 594 2.53 -15.23 -18.51
N GLN A 595 2.84 -16.53 -18.35
CA GLN A 595 1.98 -17.59 -18.86
C GLN A 595 0.58 -17.55 -18.23
N MET A 596 0.47 -17.03 -16.99
CA MET A 596 -0.79 -16.85 -16.29
C MET A 596 -1.70 -15.77 -16.92
N LEU A 597 -1.17 -14.84 -17.72
CA LEU A 597 -1.97 -13.84 -18.45
C LEU A 597 -3.00 -14.50 -19.39
N TRP A 598 -2.70 -15.70 -19.90
CA TRP A 598 -3.61 -16.47 -20.74
C TRP A 598 -4.54 -17.42 -19.94
N ASN A 599 -4.15 -17.78 -18.72
CA ASN A 599 -4.87 -18.75 -17.89
C ASN A 599 -6.02 -18.12 -17.10
N ASP A 600 -5.93 -16.82 -16.80
CA ASP A 600 -7.00 -16.05 -16.14
C ASP A 600 -7.98 -15.46 -17.16
N ALA A 601 -9.28 -15.60 -16.89
CA ALA A 601 -10.32 -15.18 -17.82
C ALA A 601 -10.29 -13.68 -18.14
N SER A 602 -10.01 -12.83 -17.14
CA SER A 602 -10.04 -11.38 -17.32
C SER A 602 -8.84 -10.87 -18.12
N THR A 603 -7.65 -11.39 -17.86
CA THR A 603 -6.45 -11.02 -18.63
C THR A 603 -6.45 -11.66 -20.01
N LYS A 604 -6.94 -12.90 -20.13
CA LYS A 604 -7.08 -13.59 -21.41
C LYS A 604 -7.94 -12.81 -22.39
N ALA A 605 -9.04 -12.23 -21.92
CA ALA A 605 -9.91 -11.39 -22.75
C ALA A 605 -9.16 -10.20 -23.34
N ILE A 606 -8.32 -9.52 -22.54
CA ILE A 606 -7.49 -8.40 -23.00
C ILE A 606 -6.41 -8.90 -23.99
N VAL A 607 -5.72 -10.00 -23.68
CA VAL A 607 -4.74 -10.62 -24.58
C VAL A 607 -5.38 -10.96 -25.94
N GLN A 608 -6.60 -11.51 -25.95
CA GLN A 608 -7.34 -11.78 -27.18
C GLN A 608 -7.63 -10.50 -27.97
N GLN A 609 -8.05 -9.42 -27.31
CA GLN A 609 -8.30 -8.14 -27.98
C GLN A 609 -7.03 -7.53 -28.59
N LEU A 610 -5.90 -7.60 -27.88
CA LEU A 610 -4.58 -7.16 -28.39
C LEU A 610 -4.11 -7.98 -29.60
N LEU A 611 -4.49 -9.25 -29.68
CA LEU A 611 -4.18 -10.11 -30.83
C LEU A 611 -5.11 -9.89 -32.04
N LEU A 612 -6.33 -9.39 -31.83
CA LEU A 612 -7.38 -9.28 -32.85
C LEU A 612 -7.48 -7.91 -33.53
N GLY A 613 -6.75 -6.89 -33.05
CA GLY A 613 -6.71 -5.59 -33.72
C GLY A 613 -6.76 -4.35 -32.84
N LEU A 614 -6.77 -4.48 -31.49
CA LEU A 614 -6.42 -3.33 -30.66
C LEU A 614 -4.97 -2.92 -30.95
N ASN A 615 -4.72 -1.61 -31.05
CA ASN A 615 -3.39 -1.07 -31.32
C ASN A 615 -2.51 -1.19 -30.07
N PHE A 616 -1.93 -2.37 -29.85
CA PHE A 616 -1.06 -2.68 -28.71
C PHE A 616 -0.05 -1.56 -28.42
N LYS A 617 0.59 -1.00 -29.46
CA LYS A 617 1.62 0.03 -29.31
C LYS A 617 1.06 1.34 -28.72
N GLU A 618 -0.16 1.70 -29.10
CA GLU A 618 -0.87 2.88 -28.57
C GLU A 618 -1.35 2.65 -27.14
N GLU A 619 -1.97 1.49 -26.88
CA GLU A 619 -2.37 1.12 -25.53
C GLU A 619 -1.17 1.03 -24.57
N PHE A 620 -0.04 0.56 -25.08
CA PHE A 620 1.23 0.56 -24.35
C PHE A 620 1.67 1.98 -24.01
N GLY A 621 1.65 2.89 -24.98
CA GLY A 621 1.92 4.31 -24.74
C GLY A 621 0.99 4.91 -23.67
N ASN A 622 -0.30 4.64 -23.74
CA ASN A 622 -1.29 5.12 -22.77
C ASN A 622 -1.01 4.59 -21.35
N SER A 623 -0.68 3.29 -21.24
CA SER A 623 -0.35 2.66 -19.96
C SER A 623 0.99 3.16 -19.40
N MET A 624 1.98 3.40 -20.28
CA MET A 624 3.26 3.99 -19.92
C MET A 624 3.09 5.42 -19.40
N ILE A 625 2.17 6.22 -19.95
CA ILE A 625 1.86 7.56 -19.43
C ILE A 625 1.31 7.47 -18.01
N LYS A 626 0.35 6.57 -17.75
CA LYS A 626 -0.20 6.36 -16.40
C LYS A 626 0.90 5.94 -15.43
N MET A 627 1.67 4.92 -15.81
CA MET A 627 2.78 4.41 -14.99
C MET A 627 3.79 5.52 -14.69
N SER A 628 4.19 6.30 -15.70
CA SER A 628 5.18 7.37 -15.57
C SER A 628 4.74 8.54 -14.67
N ASN A 629 3.48 8.57 -14.25
CA ASN A 629 2.93 9.57 -13.32
C ASN A 629 2.82 9.07 -11.88
N ILE A 630 3.19 7.81 -11.61
CA ILE A 630 3.19 7.22 -10.26
C ILE A 630 4.25 7.93 -9.41
N GLY A 631 3.85 8.46 -8.26
CA GLY A 631 4.76 8.96 -7.23
C GLY A 631 5.70 10.10 -7.67
N VAL A 632 5.38 10.78 -8.77
CA VAL A 632 6.23 11.83 -9.35
C VAL A 632 6.49 12.96 -8.36
N LYS A 633 7.76 13.36 -8.22
CA LYS A 633 8.16 14.52 -7.44
C LYS A 633 8.21 15.76 -8.31
N THR A 634 7.73 16.89 -7.78
CA THR A 634 7.78 18.20 -8.45
C THR A 634 8.17 19.29 -7.45
N GLY A 635 8.57 20.47 -7.94
CA GLY A 635 8.93 21.60 -7.10
C GLY A 635 10.05 21.26 -6.11
N ASN A 636 9.77 21.39 -4.81
CA ASN A 636 10.72 21.16 -3.71
C ASN A 636 10.66 19.72 -3.15
N ALA A 637 9.84 18.84 -3.74
CA ALA A 637 9.69 17.46 -3.28
C ALA A 637 10.91 16.57 -3.60
N GLY A 638 11.73 16.97 -4.59
CA GLY A 638 12.96 16.30 -4.99
C GLY A 638 14.05 17.32 -5.34
N GLU A 639 14.96 16.95 -6.22
CA GLU A 639 16.03 17.82 -6.71
C GLU A 639 16.30 17.68 -8.21
N ILE A 640 17.28 18.42 -8.72
CA ILE A 640 17.91 18.11 -9.99
C ILE A 640 19.33 17.67 -9.67
N ARG A 641 19.60 16.36 -9.73
CA ARG A 641 20.95 15.83 -9.49
C ARG A 641 21.87 16.27 -10.61
N GLN A 642 23.11 16.59 -10.32
CA GLN A 642 24.13 16.85 -11.35
C GLN A 642 24.66 15.56 -11.96
N VAL A 643 24.76 14.51 -11.14
CA VAL A 643 25.17 13.16 -11.53
C VAL A 643 24.06 12.19 -11.12
N CYS A 644 23.49 11.43 -12.06
CA CYS A 644 22.31 10.62 -11.78
C CYS A 644 22.52 9.49 -10.77
N SER A 645 23.77 9.10 -10.50
CA SER A 645 24.07 8.14 -9.45
C SER A 645 24.21 8.73 -8.05
N LYS A 646 24.22 10.07 -7.89
CA LYS A 646 24.55 10.73 -6.63
C LYS A 646 23.50 11.78 -6.25
N ILE A 647 23.11 11.78 -4.98
CA ILE A 647 22.36 12.88 -4.36
C ILE A 647 23.33 14.08 -4.27
N ASN A 648 22.84 15.31 -4.54
CA ASN A 648 23.71 16.50 -4.50
C ASN A 648 24.15 16.87 -3.08
#